data_AF-A0A364Y8D5-F1
#
_entry.id   AF-A0A364Y8D5-F1
#
_cell.length_a   1.000
_cell.length_b   1.000
_cell.length_c   1.000
_cell.angle_alpha   90.00
_cell.angle_beta   90.00
_cell.angle_gamma   90.00
#
_symmetry.space_group_name_H-M   'P 1'
#
loop_
_entity.id
_entity.type
_entity.pdbx_description
1 polymer ?
#
loop_
_entity_poly.entity_id
_entity_poly.type
_entity_poly.pdbx_seq_one_letter_code
_entity_poly.pdbx_strand_id
1 'polypeptide(L)'
;MLSLNVTLIRVYSVKKNNMKLLMIIWCACIASLQILVAEEPQLILPKTKVIHPLGWYSAQQQLWADEVKRHRKDPKTWLNYYAASRYAGMGDSELDLIVSNMAGDAAHSFEFALVKGWHLGNTLEGFKQIALAYNLQPQNASTYASMLLFSDIENDRSERAQFSQKLLASGLLSSSLLHYSYNVLMSVEQGGVLITEGENTAVPLYVLQDVFDVREDVKVVQLELLTTAELRTKILSNHRLLLNDGVASATNNTQAIAIQLPIQNPSYKFFYGLTLTQDNVSSIREQLYVVGLASQKSSERLDNLKVIQRNIESRFLLDYLTVDFNGESEFASGRVLSANYLVPMLMLHEFYREKNEMERANDLYLLIQKIAIQSGKEQLVNNYLAGKQAQVPYFPHQLDLKEIEGIFKKVKDNVYAQEYEVTNVQYNTFLNYLHINGQDGLYSKFNFDLSRYEEPALSFMKTYTANRVATKKDKYFTRYPAVNISYESAVAYCEWLTDQYNKQAGRKYKKVKFRLPSIKEWQIAALGYAKVQTWELDENNVEVGIPKNATDELTKDHRTIPVKGNDILYPWYRSFNYRNKVLNSRGCSLGNFKFPDDQKPCLPAKMISVDGFVMMSMVQAYFPNDIGLYDVVGNVSEMTEEKGKSCGGSWNHVPEESTIRSVNNYDRPDPAVGFRVFMEVLEQ
;
A
#
# COMPACT_ATOMS: atom_id res chain seq x y z
N MET A 1 -80.17 -0.56 18.91
CA MET A 1 -81.03 -1.46 19.70
C MET A 1 -80.19 -2.65 20.15
N LEU A 2 -80.23 -2.97 21.45
CA LEU A 2 -80.17 -4.30 22.12
C LEU A 2 -79.17 -5.37 21.58
N SER A 3 -78.37 -6.09 22.40
CA SER A 3 -78.54 -6.42 23.83
C SER A 3 -77.24 -6.75 24.61
N LEU A 4 -77.17 -6.22 25.83
CA LEU A 4 -76.59 -6.70 27.11
C LEU A 4 -75.28 -7.55 27.26
N ASN A 5 -74.59 -7.22 28.35
CA ASN A 5 -73.46 -7.90 29.01
C ASN A 5 -73.77 -9.27 29.63
N VAL A 6 -72.72 -10.08 29.89
CA VAL A 6 -72.45 -10.99 31.06
C VAL A 6 -71.30 -11.94 30.69
N THR A 7 -70.30 -12.36 31.50
CA THR A 7 -69.64 -11.87 32.75
C THR A 7 -68.26 -12.59 32.85
N LEU A 8 -67.26 -12.05 33.57
CA LEU A 8 -65.97 -12.74 33.84
C LEU A 8 -66.12 -13.97 34.76
N ILE A 9 -65.26 -14.99 34.61
CA ILE A 9 -64.34 -15.48 35.67
C ILE A 9 -63.35 -16.57 35.14
N ARG A 10 -62.14 -16.54 35.71
CA ARG A 10 -60.95 -17.40 35.51
C ARG A 10 -61.21 -18.92 35.43
N VAL A 11 -60.37 -19.63 34.63
CA VAL A 11 -59.43 -20.67 35.12
C VAL A 11 -58.11 -20.58 34.34
N TYR A 12 -57.00 -20.91 35.00
CA TYR A 12 -55.60 -20.84 34.56
C TYR A 12 -55.13 -22.05 33.72
N SER A 13 -54.02 -21.85 32.99
CA SER A 13 -52.92 -22.82 32.77
C SER A 13 -53.20 -24.16 32.06
N VAL A 14 -52.72 -24.27 30.81
CA VAL A 14 -51.68 -25.22 30.31
C VAL A 14 -51.76 -25.26 28.77
N LYS A 15 -50.59 -25.29 28.09
CA LYS A 15 -50.33 -25.29 26.62
C LYS A 15 -49.79 -23.98 26.00
N LYS A 16 -48.68 -23.44 26.53
CA LYS A 16 -47.87 -22.41 25.85
C LYS A 16 -46.63 -22.94 25.10
N ASN A 17 -46.33 -24.24 25.20
CA ASN A 17 -45.11 -24.83 24.60
C ASN A 17 -45.32 -25.44 23.20
N ASN A 18 -46.51 -25.96 22.86
CA ASN A 18 -46.70 -26.61 21.55
C ASN A 18 -46.93 -25.62 20.39
N MET A 19 -47.36 -24.38 20.68
CA MET A 19 -47.61 -23.38 19.64
C MET A 19 -46.32 -22.73 19.11
N LYS A 20 -45.25 -22.66 19.93
CA LYS A 20 -43.93 -22.22 19.47
C LYS A 20 -43.26 -23.25 18.56
N LEU A 21 -43.40 -24.55 18.85
CA LEU A 21 -42.76 -25.59 18.05
C LEU A 21 -43.36 -25.69 16.63
N LEU A 22 -44.69 -25.62 16.49
CA LEU A 22 -45.33 -25.56 15.16
C LEU A 22 -44.98 -24.28 14.40
N MET A 23 -44.87 -23.13 15.07
CA MET A 23 -44.53 -21.86 14.41
C MET A 23 -43.06 -21.81 13.96
N ILE A 24 -42.15 -22.48 14.69
CA ILE A 24 -40.76 -22.67 14.25
C ILE A 24 -40.69 -23.59 13.03
N ILE A 25 -41.46 -24.68 13.00
CA ILE A 25 -41.51 -25.58 11.83
C ILE A 25 -42.13 -24.88 10.61
N TRP A 26 -43.15 -24.03 10.78
CA TRP A 26 -43.72 -23.25 9.68
C TRP A 26 -42.77 -22.15 9.17
N CYS A 27 -42.04 -21.45 10.05
CA CYS A 27 -41.02 -20.49 9.61
C CYS A 27 -39.80 -21.19 8.97
N ALA A 28 -39.47 -22.41 9.38
CA ALA A 28 -38.40 -23.21 8.77
C ALA A 28 -38.76 -23.74 7.37
N CYS A 29 -40.05 -23.97 7.07
CA CYS A 29 -40.51 -24.40 5.73
C CYS A 29 -40.84 -23.24 4.78
N ILE A 30 -40.87 -21.98 5.27
CA ILE A 30 -40.97 -20.76 4.44
C ILE A 30 -39.62 -19.98 4.45
N ALA A 31 -38.56 -20.58 4.99
CA ALA A 31 -37.23 -20.44 4.40
C ALA A 31 -37.23 -21.19 3.06
N SER A 32 -37.96 -20.60 2.10
CA SER A 32 -38.20 -21.12 0.77
C SER A 32 -36.91 -21.54 0.10
N LEU A 33 -36.97 -22.60 -0.71
CA LEU A 33 -35.93 -22.94 -1.67
C LEU A 33 -35.53 -21.68 -2.45
N GLN A 34 -34.41 -21.06 -2.05
CA GLN A 34 -33.53 -20.48 -3.04
C GLN A 34 -33.00 -21.67 -3.81
N ILE A 35 -33.67 -21.97 -4.93
CA ILE A 35 -33.01 -22.64 -6.03
C ILE A 35 -31.78 -21.77 -6.28
N LEU A 36 -30.58 -22.28 -5.94
CA LEU A 36 -29.35 -21.73 -6.49
C LEU A 36 -29.44 -21.98 -7.99
N VAL A 37 -30.04 -21.02 -8.70
CA VAL A 37 -29.79 -20.85 -10.12
C VAL A 37 -28.30 -20.53 -10.17
N ALA A 38 -27.52 -21.49 -10.67
CA ALA A 38 -26.09 -21.26 -10.89
C ALA A 38 -25.98 -20.03 -11.79
N GLU A 39 -25.22 -19.02 -11.35
CA GLU A 39 -25.05 -17.80 -12.13
C GLU A 39 -24.38 -18.17 -13.46
N GLU A 40 -25.01 -17.81 -14.58
CA GLU A 40 -24.44 -18.12 -15.89
C GLU A 40 -23.23 -17.20 -16.17
N PRO A 41 -22.16 -17.73 -16.79
CA PRO A 41 -20.99 -16.94 -17.12
C PRO A 41 -21.34 -15.83 -18.12
N GLN A 42 -20.87 -14.62 -17.84
CA GLN A 42 -21.09 -13.42 -18.64
C GLN A 42 -19.90 -13.17 -19.58
N LEU A 43 -20.17 -12.66 -20.79
CA LEU A 43 -19.14 -12.36 -21.79
C LEU A 43 -18.11 -11.34 -21.26
N ILE A 44 -16.83 -11.66 -21.39
CA ILE A 44 -15.74 -10.77 -21.01
C ILE A 44 -15.45 -9.79 -22.15
N LEU A 45 -15.93 -8.56 -21.98
CA LEU A 45 -15.69 -7.45 -22.89
C LEU A 45 -14.33 -6.79 -22.64
N PRO A 46 -13.72 -6.14 -23.66
CA PRO A 46 -12.43 -5.47 -23.52
C PRO A 46 -12.52 -4.24 -22.60
N LYS A 47 -11.40 -3.89 -21.95
CA LYS A 47 -11.29 -2.74 -21.03
C LYS A 47 -11.49 -1.37 -21.69
N THR A 48 -11.55 -1.29 -23.02
CA THR A 48 -12.01 -0.12 -23.79
C THR A 48 -13.53 0.10 -23.70
N LYS A 49 -14.31 -0.95 -23.41
CA LYS A 49 -15.78 -0.87 -23.27
C LYS A 49 -16.22 -0.80 -21.81
N VAL A 50 -15.83 -1.78 -21.00
CA VAL A 50 -16.19 -1.86 -19.57
C VAL A 50 -15.03 -2.33 -18.70
N ILE A 51 -15.00 -1.87 -17.45
CA ILE A 51 -14.06 -2.28 -16.40
C ILE A 51 -14.89 -2.67 -15.17
N HIS A 52 -14.87 -3.95 -14.82
CA HIS A 52 -15.53 -4.45 -13.61
C HIS A 52 -14.58 -4.50 -12.40
N PRO A 53 -15.09 -4.57 -11.16
CA PRO A 53 -14.28 -4.81 -9.98
C PRO A 53 -13.55 -6.17 -10.04
N LEU A 54 -12.38 -6.27 -9.41
CA LEU A 54 -11.55 -7.49 -9.42
C LEU A 54 -12.34 -8.76 -9.02
N GLY A 55 -13.13 -8.67 -7.94
CA GLY A 55 -13.94 -9.80 -7.46
C GLY A 55 -15.02 -10.27 -8.45
N TRP A 56 -15.50 -9.41 -9.35
CA TRP A 56 -16.39 -9.82 -10.43
C TRP A 56 -15.63 -10.66 -11.47
N TYR A 57 -14.42 -10.23 -11.87
CA TYR A 57 -13.58 -11.04 -12.75
C TYR A 57 -13.18 -12.38 -12.10
N SER A 58 -12.90 -12.42 -10.79
CA SER A 58 -12.63 -13.66 -10.06
C SER A 58 -13.85 -14.60 -10.04
N ALA A 59 -15.07 -14.07 -9.88
CA ALA A 59 -16.29 -14.88 -9.98
C ALA A 59 -16.49 -15.44 -11.40
N GLN A 60 -16.36 -14.58 -12.41
CA GLN A 60 -16.47 -14.99 -13.82
C GLN A 60 -15.38 -15.99 -14.22
N GLN A 61 -14.16 -15.87 -13.67
CA GLN A 61 -13.07 -16.82 -13.87
C GLN A 61 -13.45 -18.23 -13.39
N GLN A 62 -14.18 -18.35 -12.27
CA GLN A 62 -14.68 -19.65 -11.79
C GLN A 62 -15.80 -20.20 -12.68
N LEU A 63 -16.77 -19.36 -13.08
CA LEU A 63 -17.89 -19.76 -13.93
C LEU A 63 -17.40 -20.23 -15.32
N TRP A 64 -16.48 -19.48 -15.96
CA TRP A 64 -15.88 -19.87 -17.23
C TRP A 64 -14.94 -21.08 -17.12
N ALA A 65 -14.28 -21.29 -15.97
CA ALA A 65 -13.50 -22.52 -15.75
C ALA A 65 -14.38 -23.78 -15.75
N ASP A 66 -15.59 -23.69 -15.18
CA ASP A 66 -16.57 -24.78 -15.22
C ASP A 66 -17.16 -24.97 -16.62
N GLU A 67 -17.38 -23.89 -17.36
CA GLU A 67 -17.89 -23.95 -18.73
C GLU A 67 -16.89 -24.60 -19.69
N VAL A 68 -15.60 -24.29 -19.56
CA VAL A 68 -14.51 -24.97 -20.27
C VAL A 68 -14.48 -26.48 -19.99
N LYS A 69 -14.83 -26.93 -18.77
CA LYS A 69 -14.91 -28.39 -18.47
C LYS A 69 -16.05 -29.06 -19.23
N ARG A 70 -17.18 -28.37 -19.43
CA ARG A 70 -18.37 -28.89 -20.14
C ARG A 70 -18.20 -28.81 -21.66
N HIS A 71 -17.63 -27.72 -22.16
CA HIS A 71 -17.59 -27.35 -23.56
C HIS A 71 -16.16 -27.17 -24.09
N ARG A 72 -15.24 -28.06 -23.65
CA ARG A 72 -13.79 -28.02 -23.91
C ARG A 72 -13.35 -27.78 -25.36
N LYS A 73 -14.18 -28.13 -26.36
CA LYS A 73 -13.90 -27.93 -27.78
C LYS A 73 -14.45 -26.62 -28.37
N ASP A 74 -15.17 -25.81 -27.61
CA ASP A 74 -15.60 -24.47 -28.03
C ASP A 74 -14.51 -23.44 -27.68
N PRO A 75 -13.83 -22.84 -28.67
CA PRO A 75 -12.76 -21.87 -28.44
C PRO A 75 -13.25 -20.60 -27.71
N LYS A 76 -14.54 -20.28 -27.76
CA LYS A 76 -15.10 -19.08 -27.11
C LYS A 76 -15.13 -19.20 -25.59
N THR A 77 -15.33 -20.42 -25.07
CA THR A 77 -15.28 -20.68 -23.62
C THR A 77 -13.87 -20.43 -23.08
N TRP A 78 -12.85 -20.89 -23.81
CA TRP A 78 -11.45 -20.65 -23.52
C TRP A 78 -11.05 -19.17 -23.61
N LEU A 79 -11.51 -18.43 -24.64
CA LEU A 79 -11.26 -16.99 -24.76
C LEU A 79 -11.76 -16.23 -23.53
N ASN A 80 -12.99 -16.49 -23.11
CA ASN A 80 -13.58 -15.84 -21.95
C ASN A 80 -12.94 -16.29 -20.64
N TYR A 81 -12.62 -17.58 -20.49
CA TYR A 81 -11.90 -18.09 -19.33
C TYR A 81 -10.51 -17.43 -19.19
N TYR A 82 -9.76 -17.31 -20.28
CA TYR A 82 -8.46 -16.63 -20.30
C TYR A 82 -8.61 -15.14 -19.96
N ALA A 83 -9.56 -14.45 -20.59
CA ALA A 83 -9.80 -13.02 -20.37
C ALA A 83 -10.22 -12.72 -18.92
N ALA A 84 -11.16 -13.51 -18.36
CA ALA A 84 -11.56 -13.40 -16.96
C ALA A 84 -10.37 -13.65 -16.02
N SER A 85 -9.58 -14.70 -16.28
CA SER A 85 -8.41 -15.05 -15.47
C SER A 85 -7.35 -13.95 -15.46
N ARG A 86 -7.01 -13.42 -16.63
CA ARG A 86 -6.06 -12.30 -16.76
C ARG A 86 -6.58 -11.03 -16.09
N TYR A 87 -7.87 -10.74 -16.23
CA TYR A 87 -8.46 -9.55 -15.60
C TYR A 87 -8.70 -9.70 -14.09
N ALA A 88 -8.75 -10.94 -13.58
CA ALA A 88 -8.74 -11.28 -12.16
C ALA A 88 -7.34 -11.25 -11.51
N GLY A 89 -6.28 -10.97 -12.28
CA GLY A 89 -4.90 -10.87 -11.77
C GLY A 89 -4.20 -12.22 -11.55
N MET A 90 -4.63 -13.28 -12.25
CA MET A 90 -3.96 -14.59 -12.24
C MET A 90 -2.52 -14.49 -12.76
N GLY A 91 -1.59 -15.28 -12.20
CA GLY A 91 -0.17 -15.23 -12.54
C GLY A 91 0.17 -15.92 -13.87
N ASP A 92 1.31 -15.54 -14.45
CA ASP A 92 1.71 -16.00 -15.79
C ASP A 92 1.78 -17.53 -15.90
N SER A 93 2.32 -18.24 -14.90
CA SER A 93 2.40 -19.71 -14.91
C SER A 93 1.05 -20.44 -14.91
N GLU A 94 -0.01 -19.77 -14.46
CA GLU A 94 -1.37 -20.30 -14.47
C GLU A 94 -2.07 -19.95 -15.80
N LEU A 95 -1.78 -18.77 -16.36
CA LEU A 95 -2.19 -18.37 -17.70
C LEU A 95 -1.52 -19.24 -18.81
N ASP A 96 -0.24 -19.58 -18.64
CA ASP A 96 0.52 -20.54 -19.47
C ASP A 96 -0.26 -21.86 -19.63
N LEU A 97 -0.81 -22.36 -18.52
CA LEU A 97 -1.57 -23.61 -18.50
C LEU A 97 -2.90 -23.49 -19.25
N ILE A 98 -3.58 -22.34 -19.19
CA ILE A 98 -4.80 -22.08 -19.98
C ILE A 98 -4.46 -22.11 -21.48
N VAL A 99 -3.40 -21.41 -21.89
CA VAL A 99 -2.99 -21.31 -23.30
C VAL A 99 -2.50 -22.67 -23.83
N SER A 100 -1.74 -23.41 -23.03
CA SER A 100 -1.25 -24.75 -23.35
C SER A 100 -2.39 -25.75 -23.55
N ASN A 101 -3.40 -25.74 -22.67
CA ASN A 101 -4.59 -26.58 -22.84
C ASN A 101 -5.40 -26.17 -24.09
N MET A 102 -5.63 -24.87 -24.28
CA MET A 102 -6.33 -24.34 -25.45
C MET A 102 -5.61 -24.70 -26.78
N ALA A 103 -4.28 -24.80 -26.78
CA ALA A 103 -3.52 -25.28 -27.95
C ALA A 103 -3.86 -26.74 -28.30
N GLY A 104 -4.15 -27.60 -27.32
CA GLY A 104 -4.55 -28.99 -27.59
C GLY A 104 -5.96 -29.11 -28.18
N ASP A 105 -6.87 -28.21 -27.81
CA ASP A 105 -8.30 -28.32 -28.16
C ASP A 105 -8.74 -27.39 -29.30
N ALA A 106 -8.01 -26.29 -29.56
CA ALA A 106 -8.47 -25.19 -30.43
C ALA A 106 -7.35 -24.48 -31.25
N ALA A 107 -6.21 -25.12 -31.51
CA ALA A 107 -4.99 -24.51 -32.12
C ALA A 107 -5.17 -23.66 -33.40
N HIS A 108 -6.20 -23.92 -34.21
CA HIS A 108 -6.45 -23.25 -35.49
C HIS A 108 -7.63 -22.26 -35.45
N SER A 109 -8.14 -21.96 -34.25
CA SER A 109 -9.24 -21.01 -34.05
C SER A 109 -8.75 -19.56 -34.05
N PHE A 110 -9.68 -18.65 -34.35
CA PHE A 110 -9.50 -17.20 -34.16
C PHE A 110 -9.16 -16.89 -32.70
N GLU A 111 -9.92 -17.51 -31.80
CA GLU A 111 -9.85 -17.31 -30.36
C GLU A 111 -8.48 -17.72 -29.80
N PHE A 112 -7.87 -18.81 -30.29
CA PHE A 112 -6.54 -19.23 -29.86
C PHE A 112 -5.45 -18.26 -30.34
N ALA A 113 -5.52 -17.80 -31.59
CA ALA A 113 -4.58 -16.80 -32.11
C ALA A 113 -4.68 -15.48 -31.31
N LEU A 114 -5.90 -15.05 -30.96
CA LEU A 114 -6.16 -13.87 -30.13
C LEU A 114 -5.61 -14.03 -28.70
N VAL A 115 -5.96 -15.13 -28.02
CA VAL A 115 -5.46 -15.46 -26.66
C VAL A 115 -3.94 -15.55 -26.63
N LYS A 116 -3.33 -16.24 -27.60
CA LYS A 116 -1.88 -16.37 -27.70
C LYS A 116 -1.20 -15.02 -27.97
N GLY A 117 -1.79 -14.17 -28.81
CA GLY A 117 -1.30 -12.80 -29.03
C GLY A 117 -1.31 -11.96 -27.75
N TRP A 118 -2.43 -11.94 -27.03
CA TRP A 118 -2.53 -11.26 -25.73
C TRP A 118 -1.54 -11.81 -24.70
N HIS A 119 -1.37 -13.14 -24.64
CA HIS A 119 -0.48 -13.80 -23.68
C HIS A 119 1.00 -13.49 -23.94
N LEU A 120 1.44 -13.49 -25.20
CA LEU A 120 2.77 -13.04 -25.61
C LEU A 120 2.98 -11.52 -25.43
N GLY A 121 1.90 -10.78 -25.15
CA GLY A 121 1.91 -9.37 -24.76
C GLY A 121 2.57 -8.45 -25.79
N ASN A 122 3.28 -7.46 -25.28
CA ASN A 122 3.91 -6.39 -26.06
C ASN A 122 5.23 -6.86 -26.71
N THR A 123 5.12 -7.87 -27.56
CA THR A 123 6.19 -8.42 -28.38
C THR A 123 5.76 -8.48 -29.85
N LEU A 124 6.71 -8.42 -30.79
CA LEU A 124 6.38 -8.50 -32.22
C LEU A 124 5.70 -9.84 -32.57
N GLU A 125 6.05 -10.94 -31.88
CA GLU A 125 5.35 -12.21 -32.07
C GLU A 125 3.91 -12.17 -31.51
N GLY A 126 3.67 -11.50 -30.38
CA GLY A 126 2.31 -11.24 -29.89
C GLY A 126 1.45 -10.53 -30.95
N PHE A 127 1.95 -9.43 -31.51
CA PHE A 127 1.26 -8.71 -32.59
C PHE A 127 1.06 -9.54 -33.87
N LYS A 128 2.01 -10.41 -34.24
CA LYS A 128 1.82 -11.35 -35.37
C LYS A 128 0.71 -12.37 -35.12
N GLN A 129 0.54 -12.86 -33.89
CA GLN A 129 -0.57 -13.75 -33.53
C GLN A 129 -1.92 -13.00 -33.55
N ILE A 130 -1.97 -11.72 -33.15
CA ILE A 130 -3.14 -10.85 -33.34
C ILE A 130 -3.48 -10.64 -34.82
N ALA A 131 -2.48 -10.37 -35.66
CA ALA A 131 -2.68 -10.23 -37.11
C ALA A 131 -3.17 -11.54 -37.75
N LEU A 132 -2.70 -12.70 -37.27
CA LEU A 132 -3.24 -14.00 -37.65
C LEU A 132 -4.72 -14.15 -37.25
N ALA A 133 -5.09 -13.74 -36.03
CA ALA A 133 -6.48 -13.74 -35.60
C ALA A 133 -7.35 -12.84 -36.50
N TYR A 134 -6.92 -11.61 -36.78
CA TYR A 134 -7.62 -10.71 -37.70
C TYR A 134 -7.80 -11.34 -39.08
N ASN A 135 -6.77 -11.98 -39.64
CA ASN A 135 -6.87 -12.65 -40.95
C ASN A 135 -7.85 -13.84 -40.95
N LEU A 136 -8.03 -14.53 -39.81
CA LEU A 136 -9.02 -15.62 -39.67
C LEU A 136 -10.46 -15.10 -39.60
N GLN A 137 -10.70 -13.93 -38.96
CA GLN A 137 -12.02 -13.29 -38.90
C GLN A 137 -11.91 -11.75 -39.00
N PRO A 138 -11.77 -11.17 -40.21
CA PRO A 138 -11.53 -9.72 -40.38
C PRO A 138 -12.66 -8.79 -39.92
N GLN A 139 -13.85 -9.36 -39.66
CA GLN A 139 -15.02 -8.63 -39.14
C GLN A 139 -15.15 -8.71 -37.61
N ASN A 140 -14.27 -9.46 -36.93
CA ASN A 140 -14.32 -9.63 -35.48
C ASN A 140 -13.56 -8.50 -34.78
N ALA A 141 -14.33 -7.58 -34.19
CA ALA A 141 -13.81 -6.32 -33.65
C ALA A 141 -12.86 -6.45 -32.46
N SER A 142 -12.80 -7.63 -31.81
CA SER A 142 -11.88 -7.91 -30.70
C SER A 142 -10.39 -7.79 -31.05
N THR A 143 -10.06 -7.69 -32.35
CA THR A 143 -8.69 -7.45 -32.84
C THR A 143 -8.38 -5.98 -33.13
N TYR A 144 -9.38 -5.12 -33.32
CA TYR A 144 -9.18 -3.79 -33.93
C TYR A 144 -8.33 -2.85 -33.06
N ALA A 145 -8.47 -2.90 -31.73
CA ALA A 145 -7.68 -2.08 -30.81
C ALA A 145 -6.18 -2.45 -30.84
N SER A 146 -5.88 -3.75 -30.83
CA SER A 146 -4.49 -4.23 -30.88
C SER A 146 -3.89 -4.11 -32.29
N MET A 147 -4.69 -4.21 -33.36
CA MET A 147 -4.26 -3.91 -34.73
C MET A 147 -3.92 -2.42 -34.92
N LEU A 148 -4.73 -1.51 -34.36
CA LEU A 148 -4.43 -0.08 -34.32
C LEU A 148 -3.06 0.21 -33.66
N LEU A 149 -2.80 -0.40 -32.50
CA LEU A 149 -1.50 -0.28 -31.83
C LEU A 149 -0.36 -0.86 -32.69
N PHE A 150 -0.61 -1.92 -33.46
CA PHE A 150 0.38 -2.49 -34.37
C PHE A 150 0.69 -1.55 -35.54
N SER A 151 -0.33 -0.92 -36.15
CA SER A 151 -0.13 0.09 -37.20
C SER A 151 0.64 1.32 -36.67
N ASP A 152 0.45 1.71 -35.40
CA ASP A 152 1.23 2.77 -34.75
C ASP A 152 2.73 2.39 -34.59
N ILE A 153 3.00 1.14 -34.21
CA ILE A 153 4.36 0.58 -34.13
C ILE A 153 5.04 0.57 -35.50
N GLU A 154 4.33 0.15 -36.55
CA GLU A 154 4.85 0.14 -37.93
C GLU A 154 4.82 1.52 -38.61
N ASN A 155 4.37 2.58 -37.92
CA ASN A 155 4.24 3.95 -38.40
C ASN A 155 3.26 4.13 -39.59
N ASP A 156 2.32 3.20 -39.79
CA ASP A 156 1.27 3.31 -40.81
C ASP A 156 0.05 4.05 -40.24
N ARG A 157 0.07 5.38 -40.35
CA ARG A 157 -1.07 6.24 -39.96
C ARG A 157 -2.34 5.96 -40.76
N SER A 158 -2.25 5.48 -42.01
CA SER A 158 -3.41 5.19 -42.84
C SER A 158 -4.13 3.95 -42.34
N GLU A 159 -3.39 2.89 -42.03
CA GLU A 159 -3.93 1.66 -41.45
C GLU A 159 -4.43 1.92 -40.01
N ARG A 160 -3.67 2.68 -39.21
CA ARG A 160 -4.09 3.08 -37.84
C ARG A 160 -5.45 3.78 -37.88
N ALA A 161 -5.63 4.77 -38.76
CA ALA A 161 -6.89 5.48 -38.92
C ALA A 161 -8.06 4.58 -39.36
N GLN A 162 -7.80 3.59 -40.24
CA GLN A 162 -8.82 2.60 -40.62
C GLN A 162 -9.25 1.74 -39.43
N PHE A 163 -8.31 1.28 -38.58
CA PHE A 163 -8.66 0.52 -37.38
C PHE A 163 -9.32 1.41 -36.31
N SER A 164 -8.94 2.68 -36.19
CA SER A 164 -9.62 3.68 -35.35
C SER A 164 -11.10 3.84 -35.74
N GLN A 165 -11.40 3.97 -37.04
CA GLN A 165 -12.78 4.04 -37.54
C GLN A 165 -13.55 2.74 -37.31
N LYS A 166 -12.95 1.57 -37.60
CA LYS A 166 -13.57 0.25 -37.36
C LYS A 166 -13.87 0.01 -35.87
N LEU A 167 -12.96 0.39 -34.98
CA LEU A 167 -13.14 0.25 -33.54
C LEU A 167 -14.27 1.14 -33.03
N LEU A 168 -14.32 2.41 -33.46
CA LEU A 168 -15.42 3.33 -33.13
C LEU A 168 -16.77 2.76 -33.58
N ALA A 169 -16.86 2.30 -34.83
CA ALA A 169 -18.09 1.72 -35.40
C ALA A 169 -18.51 0.38 -34.72
N SER A 170 -17.57 -0.36 -34.12
CA SER A 170 -17.87 -1.63 -33.46
C SER A 170 -18.65 -1.51 -32.14
N GLY A 171 -18.68 -0.32 -31.54
CA GLY A 171 -19.26 -0.11 -30.21
C GLY A 171 -18.44 -0.69 -29.03
N LEU A 172 -17.28 -1.32 -29.28
CA LEU A 172 -16.33 -1.79 -28.25
C LEU A 172 -15.51 -0.66 -27.61
N LEU A 173 -15.77 0.59 -27.97
CA LEU A 173 -15.28 1.78 -27.27
C LEU A 173 -16.45 2.43 -26.53
N SER A 174 -16.27 2.74 -25.24
CA SER A 174 -17.30 3.46 -24.48
C SER A 174 -17.29 4.96 -24.81
N SER A 175 -18.47 5.56 -24.93
CA SER A 175 -18.62 6.99 -25.22
C SER A 175 -18.04 7.84 -24.08
N SER A 176 -18.24 7.43 -22.83
CA SER A 176 -17.60 8.06 -21.67
C SER A 176 -16.08 7.98 -21.70
N LEU A 177 -15.48 6.94 -22.28
CA LEU A 177 -14.02 6.82 -22.40
C LEU A 177 -13.46 7.80 -23.44
N LEU A 178 -14.17 8.04 -24.55
CA LEU A 178 -13.79 9.11 -25.50
C LEU A 178 -13.82 10.50 -24.84
N HIS A 179 -14.84 10.82 -24.03
CA HIS A 179 -14.88 12.09 -23.30
C HIS A 179 -13.76 12.21 -22.25
N TYR A 180 -13.48 11.12 -21.53
CA TYR A 180 -12.36 11.06 -20.60
C TYR A 180 -11.02 11.31 -21.30
N SER A 181 -10.76 10.58 -22.39
CA SER A 181 -9.52 10.68 -23.18
C SER A 181 -9.37 12.02 -23.89
N TYR A 182 -10.47 12.67 -24.29
CA TYR A 182 -10.45 14.06 -24.77
C TYR A 182 -9.92 15.01 -23.70
N ASN A 183 -10.41 14.89 -22.46
CA ASN A 183 -9.95 15.70 -21.33
C ASN A 183 -8.50 15.35 -20.92
N VAL A 184 -8.06 14.11 -21.10
CA VAL A 184 -6.63 13.72 -20.99
C VAL A 184 -5.80 14.45 -22.03
N LEU A 185 -6.17 14.44 -23.32
CA LEU A 185 -5.47 15.19 -24.37
C LEU A 185 -5.44 16.70 -24.06
N MET A 186 -6.53 17.27 -23.55
CA MET A 186 -6.58 18.68 -23.14
C MET A 186 -5.69 18.98 -21.93
N SER A 187 -5.33 17.99 -21.11
CA SER A 187 -4.39 18.19 -19.99
C SER A 187 -2.94 18.42 -20.46
N VAL A 188 -2.62 18.12 -21.73
CA VAL A 188 -1.26 18.20 -22.30
C VAL A 188 -1.05 19.53 -23.02
N GLU A 189 0.12 20.15 -22.84
CA GLU A 189 0.52 21.37 -23.57
C GLU A 189 0.77 21.09 -25.07
N GLN A 190 0.83 22.13 -25.90
CA GLN A 190 1.06 21.98 -27.34
C GLN A 190 2.40 21.30 -27.62
N GLY A 191 2.39 20.24 -28.45
CA GLY A 191 3.60 19.47 -28.79
C GLY A 191 4.17 18.60 -27.66
N GLY A 192 3.44 18.43 -26.55
CA GLY A 192 3.86 17.62 -25.41
C GLY A 192 3.87 16.12 -25.69
N VAL A 193 4.63 15.39 -24.86
CA VAL A 193 4.64 13.92 -24.83
C VAL A 193 3.78 13.44 -23.67
N LEU A 194 2.76 12.63 -23.95
CA LEU A 194 1.87 12.00 -22.99
C LEU A 194 2.24 10.53 -22.81
N ILE A 195 2.71 10.18 -21.63
CA ILE A 195 2.94 8.80 -21.21
C ILE A 195 1.63 8.19 -20.72
N THR A 196 1.31 6.99 -21.23
CA THR A 196 0.11 6.21 -20.90
C THR A 196 0.47 4.76 -20.53
N GLU A 197 -0.50 4.02 -20.00
CA GLU A 197 -0.34 2.63 -19.53
C GLU A 197 -1.66 1.87 -19.79
N GLY A 198 -1.57 0.69 -20.41
CA GLY A 198 -2.71 -0.10 -20.86
C GLY A 198 -3.36 0.37 -22.18
N GLU A 199 -3.80 -0.59 -22.99
CA GLU A 199 -4.51 -0.37 -24.26
C GLU A 199 -5.72 0.57 -24.08
N ASN A 200 -6.47 0.39 -22.99
CA ASN A 200 -7.67 1.19 -22.68
C ASN A 200 -7.41 2.66 -22.31
N THR A 201 -6.15 3.10 -22.24
CA THR A 201 -5.80 4.52 -22.06
C THR A 201 -5.12 5.11 -23.29
N ALA A 202 -4.38 4.30 -24.06
CA ALA A 202 -3.72 4.72 -25.31
C ALA A 202 -4.68 4.76 -26.51
N VAL A 203 -5.40 3.65 -26.79
CA VAL A 203 -6.28 3.49 -27.95
C VAL A 203 -7.34 4.60 -28.12
N PRO A 204 -8.12 5.00 -27.09
CA PRO A 204 -9.08 6.09 -27.26
C PRO A 204 -8.43 7.44 -27.65
N LEU A 205 -7.15 7.67 -27.31
CA LEU A 205 -6.45 8.90 -27.70
C LEU A 205 -6.12 8.89 -29.20
N TYR A 206 -5.69 7.74 -29.74
CA TYR A 206 -5.48 7.58 -31.18
C TYR A 206 -6.80 7.68 -31.96
N VAL A 207 -7.91 7.11 -31.46
CA VAL A 207 -9.23 7.28 -32.10
C VAL A 207 -9.65 8.76 -32.15
N LEU A 208 -9.37 9.53 -31.09
CA LEU A 208 -9.61 10.98 -31.07
C LEU A 208 -8.73 11.76 -32.06
N GLN A 209 -7.47 11.36 -32.22
CA GLN A 209 -6.57 11.96 -33.21
C GLN A 209 -6.95 11.60 -34.65
N ASP A 210 -7.21 10.32 -34.93
CA ASP A 210 -7.38 9.77 -36.28
C ASP A 210 -8.78 9.99 -36.89
N VAL A 211 -9.82 10.15 -36.06
CA VAL A 211 -11.23 10.20 -36.51
C VAL A 211 -11.88 11.57 -36.24
N PHE A 212 -11.36 12.32 -35.28
CA PHE A 212 -11.94 13.60 -34.82
C PHE A 212 -10.94 14.76 -34.87
N ASP A 213 -9.74 14.57 -35.43
CA ASP A 213 -8.67 15.56 -35.55
C ASP A 213 -8.26 16.24 -34.22
N VAL A 214 -8.50 15.56 -33.08
CA VAL A 214 -8.28 16.12 -31.74
C VAL A 214 -6.83 15.96 -31.32
N ARG A 215 -6.12 17.08 -31.21
CA ARG A 215 -4.78 17.16 -30.58
C ARG A 215 -3.75 16.21 -31.22
N GLU A 216 -3.71 16.15 -32.55
CA GLU A 216 -2.66 15.45 -33.31
C GLU A 216 -1.22 15.94 -32.99
N ASP A 217 -1.08 17.12 -32.39
CA ASP A 217 0.18 17.66 -31.91
C ASP A 217 0.75 16.91 -30.69
N VAL A 218 -0.09 16.18 -29.94
CA VAL A 218 0.30 15.43 -28.75
C VAL A 218 0.88 14.08 -29.16
N LYS A 219 2.09 13.77 -28.69
CA LYS A 219 2.69 12.44 -28.85
C LYS A 219 2.19 11.53 -27.74
N VAL A 220 1.34 10.57 -28.07
CA VAL A 220 0.93 9.49 -27.16
C VAL A 220 2.02 8.42 -27.15
N VAL A 221 2.45 7.97 -25.97
CA VAL A 221 3.49 6.94 -25.81
C VAL A 221 3.07 5.97 -24.70
N GLN A 222 2.66 4.76 -25.06
CA GLN A 222 2.33 3.71 -24.09
C GLN A 222 3.60 3.09 -23.52
N LEU A 223 3.78 3.22 -22.20
CA LEU A 223 5.02 2.89 -21.48
C LEU A 223 5.42 1.41 -21.63
N GLU A 224 4.44 0.51 -21.59
CA GLU A 224 4.66 -0.94 -21.67
C GLU A 224 5.23 -1.38 -23.03
N LEU A 225 4.93 -0.66 -24.12
CA LEU A 225 5.46 -0.97 -25.45
C LEU A 225 6.97 -0.67 -25.57
N LEU A 226 7.51 0.18 -24.70
CA LEU A 226 8.93 0.54 -24.67
C LEU A 226 9.80 -0.50 -23.91
N THR A 227 9.19 -1.50 -23.29
CA THR A 227 9.91 -2.54 -22.54
C THR A 227 10.72 -3.45 -23.47
N THR A 228 10.11 -3.91 -24.56
CA THR A 228 10.76 -4.72 -25.61
C THR A 228 11.65 -3.86 -26.50
N ALA A 229 12.93 -4.22 -26.66
CA ALA A 229 13.92 -3.41 -27.39
C ALA A 229 13.55 -3.11 -28.85
N GLU A 230 12.96 -4.08 -29.55
CA GLU A 230 12.50 -3.93 -30.93
C GLU A 230 11.37 -2.89 -31.04
N LEU A 231 10.32 -3.03 -30.21
CA LEU A 231 9.18 -2.11 -30.20
C LEU A 231 9.60 -0.70 -29.73
N ARG A 232 10.44 -0.62 -28.69
CA ARG A 232 11.04 0.64 -28.22
C ARG A 232 11.72 1.40 -29.35
N THR A 233 12.56 0.71 -30.12
CA THR A 233 13.30 1.33 -31.24
C THR A 233 12.35 1.92 -32.27
N LYS A 234 11.29 1.19 -32.65
CA LYS A 234 10.27 1.67 -33.58
C LYS A 234 9.53 2.90 -33.03
N ILE A 235 8.92 2.79 -31.85
CA ILE A 235 8.08 3.83 -31.26
C ILE A 235 8.88 5.11 -31.00
N LEU A 236 10.08 5.01 -30.43
CA LEU A 236 10.93 6.18 -30.19
C LEU A 236 11.35 6.86 -31.50
N SER A 237 11.63 6.10 -32.56
CA SER A 237 11.89 6.65 -33.90
C SER A 237 10.67 7.39 -34.45
N ASN A 238 9.47 6.78 -34.40
CA ASN A 238 8.21 7.35 -34.88
C ASN A 238 7.90 8.70 -34.20
N HIS A 239 8.18 8.81 -32.90
CA HIS A 239 7.99 10.05 -32.13
C HIS A 239 9.20 10.99 -32.10
N ARG A 240 10.33 10.65 -32.74
CA ARG A 240 11.60 11.40 -32.67
C ARG A 240 12.05 11.66 -31.22
N LEU A 241 12.09 10.58 -30.44
CA LEU A 241 12.54 10.52 -29.06
C LEU A 241 13.79 9.62 -28.96
N LEU A 242 14.60 9.83 -27.93
CA LEU A 242 15.85 9.11 -27.67
C LEU A 242 15.78 8.36 -26.33
N LEU A 243 16.24 7.11 -26.29
CA LEU A 243 16.50 6.40 -25.04
C LEU A 243 17.66 5.40 -25.22
N ASN A 244 18.71 5.56 -24.41
CA ASN A 244 19.87 4.65 -24.40
C ASN A 244 19.46 3.25 -23.92
N ASP A 245 19.90 2.20 -24.64
CA ASP A 245 19.47 0.81 -24.38
C ASP A 245 19.83 0.25 -23.01
N GLY A 246 20.86 0.78 -22.35
CA GLY A 246 21.27 0.36 -20.99
C GLY A 246 20.20 0.61 -19.91
N VAL A 247 19.15 1.39 -20.21
CA VAL A 247 18.00 1.58 -19.31
C VAL A 247 17.11 0.33 -19.26
N ALA A 248 17.11 -0.50 -20.31
CA ALA A 248 16.14 -1.57 -20.50
C ALA A 248 16.54 -2.94 -19.93
N SER A 249 17.76 -3.08 -19.41
CA SER A 249 18.23 -4.32 -18.74
C SER A 249 17.97 -4.33 -17.23
N ALA A 250 17.30 -3.30 -16.69
CA ALA A 250 16.99 -3.18 -15.26
C ALA A 250 15.69 -3.93 -14.88
N THR A 251 15.65 -4.42 -13.64
CA THR A 251 14.58 -5.29 -13.10
C THR A 251 13.20 -4.63 -12.97
N ASN A 252 13.08 -3.32 -13.22
CA ASN A 252 11.83 -2.55 -13.28
C ASN A 252 11.85 -1.60 -14.50
N ASN A 253 11.79 -2.19 -15.69
CA ASN A 253 12.02 -1.52 -16.97
C ASN A 253 11.12 -0.29 -17.20
N THR A 254 9.82 -0.38 -16.92
CA THR A 254 8.84 0.71 -17.10
C THR A 254 9.14 1.95 -16.24
N GLN A 255 9.42 1.77 -14.94
CA GLN A 255 9.80 2.86 -14.05
C GLN A 255 11.11 3.54 -14.51
N ALA A 256 12.10 2.74 -14.91
CA ALA A 256 13.38 3.26 -15.42
C ALA A 256 13.18 4.10 -16.69
N ILE A 257 12.37 3.62 -17.64
CA ILE A 257 11.99 4.37 -18.85
C ILE A 257 11.28 5.67 -18.49
N ALA A 258 10.30 5.63 -17.57
CA ALA A 258 9.52 6.79 -17.14
C ALA A 258 10.39 7.91 -16.55
N ILE A 259 11.49 7.58 -15.88
CA ILE A 259 12.49 8.54 -15.36
C ILE A 259 13.39 9.07 -16.46
N GLN A 260 13.95 8.16 -17.28
CA GLN A 260 15.06 8.46 -18.19
C GLN A 260 14.63 9.11 -19.51
N LEU A 261 13.43 8.80 -20.00
CA LEU A 261 12.93 9.33 -21.27
C LEU A 261 12.85 10.88 -21.27
N PRO A 262 12.31 11.57 -20.24
CA PRO A 262 12.41 13.03 -20.17
C PRO A 262 13.83 13.58 -20.10
N ILE A 263 14.73 12.92 -19.37
CA ILE A 263 16.12 13.37 -19.17
C ILE A 263 16.88 13.39 -20.51
N GLN A 264 16.64 12.39 -21.36
CA GLN A 264 17.29 12.26 -22.66
C GLN A 264 16.57 13.05 -23.78
N ASN A 265 15.43 13.69 -23.47
CA ASN A 265 14.61 14.45 -24.43
C ASN A 265 14.20 15.84 -23.88
N PRO A 266 15.15 16.68 -23.41
CA PRO A 266 14.84 17.93 -22.71
C PRO A 266 14.11 18.98 -23.56
N SER A 267 14.05 18.81 -24.89
CA SER A 267 13.29 19.67 -25.79
C SER A 267 11.77 19.46 -25.74
N TYR A 268 11.28 18.42 -25.05
CA TYR A 268 9.84 18.14 -24.91
C TYR A 268 9.40 18.22 -23.44
N LYS A 269 8.17 18.69 -23.23
CA LYS A 269 7.49 18.60 -21.94
C LYS A 269 6.79 17.24 -21.85
N PHE A 270 7.00 16.55 -20.73
CA PHE A 270 6.44 15.22 -20.48
C PHE A 270 5.28 15.30 -19.50
N PHE A 271 4.20 14.60 -19.84
CA PHE A 271 2.96 14.50 -19.11
C PHE A 271 2.65 13.03 -18.84
N TYR A 272 2.15 12.71 -17.66
CA TYR A 272 1.88 11.35 -17.22
C TYR A 272 0.40 11.27 -16.89
N GLY A 273 -0.37 10.42 -17.59
CA GLY A 273 -1.79 10.26 -17.31
C GLY A 273 -2.03 9.84 -15.85
N LEU A 274 -3.10 10.34 -15.21
CA LEU A 274 -3.44 9.94 -13.82
C LEU A 274 -3.84 8.46 -13.67
N THR A 275 -3.89 7.72 -14.78
CA THR A 275 -4.13 6.28 -14.85
C THR A 275 -2.88 5.41 -14.70
N LEU A 276 -1.67 6.00 -14.69
CA LEU A 276 -0.43 5.24 -14.49
C LEU A 276 -0.39 4.61 -13.09
N THR A 277 0.24 3.45 -12.98
CA THR A 277 0.49 2.81 -11.69
C THR A 277 1.47 3.63 -10.85
N GLN A 278 1.26 3.65 -9.52
CA GLN A 278 2.12 4.40 -8.59
C GLN A 278 3.59 3.95 -8.69
N ASP A 279 3.83 2.66 -8.90
CA ASP A 279 5.18 2.09 -8.99
C ASP A 279 5.98 2.69 -10.16
N ASN A 280 5.32 2.94 -11.30
CA ASN A 280 5.95 3.55 -12.48
C ASN A 280 6.37 5.02 -12.29
N VAL A 281 5.82 5.73 -11.29
CA VAL A 281 6.03 7.19 -11.09
C VAL A 281 6.49 7.60 -9.70
N SER A 282 6.54 6.68 -8.72
CA SER A 282 6.83 6.95 -7.31
C SER A 282 8.14 7.71 -7.09
N SER A 283 9.20 7.36 -7.83
CA SER A 283 10.53 7.97 -7.78
C SER A 283 10.61 9.40 -8.35
N ILE A 284 9.63 9.81 -9.16
CA ILE A 284 9.53 11.16 -9.74
C ILE A 284 8.34 11.96 -9.19
N ARG A 285 7.64 11.44 -8.18
CA ARG A 285 6.41 12.03 -7.63
C ARG A 285 6.55 13.51 -7.25
N GLU A 286 7.64 13.89 -6.60
CA GLU A 286 7.93 15.28 -6.20
C GLU A 286 8.19 16.24 -7.38
N GLN A 287 8.33 15.69 -8.60
CA GLN A 287 8.49 16.45 -9.85
C GLN A 287 7.21 16.44 -10.70
N LEU A 288 6.12 15.79 -10.25
CA LEU A 288 4.87 15.64 -10.99
C LEU A 288 3.79 16.60 -10.47
N TYR A 289 3.47 17.60 -11.28
CA TYR A 289 2.44 18.60 -10.98
C TYR A 289 1.15 18.25 -11.70
N VAL A 290 0.08 17.92 -10.96
CA VAL A 290 -1.25 17.66 -11.53
C VAL A 290 -1.74 18.91 -12.27
N VAL A 291 -2.01 18.80 -13.57
CA VAL A 291 -2.48 19.91 -14.43
C VAL A 291 -3.88 19.67 -15.02
N GLY A 292 -4.50 18.54 -14.68
CA GLY A 292 -5.75 18.05 -15.23
C GLY A 292 -5.87 16.55 -14.97
N LEU A 293 -6.24 15.78 -15.98
CA LEU A 293 -6.17 14.31 -15.99
C LEU A 293 -4.78 13.75 -16.35
N ALA A 294 -3.77 14.62 -16.37
CA ALA A 294 -2.36 14.26 -16.42
C ALA A 294 -1.55 15.14 -15.46
N SER A 295 -0.39 14.63 -15.06
CA SER A 295 0.62 15.38 -14.32
C SER A 295 1.77 15.78 -15.23
N GLN A 296 2.12 17.07 -15.26
CA GLN A 296 3.30 17.55 -15.96
C GLN A 296 4.55 17.32 -15.11
N LYS A 297 5.61 16.76 -15.71
CA LYS A 297 6.92 16.67 -15.07
C LYS A 297 7.65 18.00 -15.17
N SER A 298 8.13 18.51 -14.04
CA SER A 298 8.92 19.74 -13.93
C SER A 298 9.93 19.63 -12.78
N SER A 299 11.16 20.08 -13.00
CA SER A 299 12.14 20.32 -11.92
C SER A 299 11.93 21.67 -11.22
N GLU A 300 11.15 22.56 -11.82
CA GLU A 300 10.80 23.88 -11.29
C GLU A 300 9.35 23.91 -10.79
N ARG A 301 9.06 24.79 -9.82
CA ARG A 301 7.70 24.95 -9.27
C ARG A 301 6.75 25.46 -10.35
N LEU A 302 5.68 24.71 -10.61
CA LEU A 302 4.64 25.06 -11.58
C LEU A 302 3.40 25.60 -10.87
N ASP A 303 2.80 26.69 -11.39
CA ASP A 303 1.49 27.19 -10.93
C ASP A 303 0.37 26.34 -11.53
N ASN A 304 0.28 25.10 -11.03
CA ASN A 304 -0.52 24.05 -11.64
C ASN A 304 -2.03 24.27 -11.41
N LEU A 305 -2.41 24.99 -10.35
CA LEU A 305 -3.80 25.38 -10.07
C LEU A 305 -4.39 26.25 -11.19
N LYS A 306 -3.63 27.21 -11.74
CA LYS A 306 -4.09 27.99 -12.92
C LYS A 306 -4.26 27.14 -14.16
N VAL A 307 -3.44 26.09 -14.34
CA VAL A 307 -3.56 25.17 -15.48
C VAL A 307 -4.77 24.26 -15.31
N ILE A 308 -4.98 23.70 -14.10
CA ILE A 308 -6.19 22.95 -13.73
C ILE A 308 -7.43 23.80 -13.98
N GLN A 309 -7.47 25.03 -13.48
CA GLN A 309 -8.56 25.98 -13.68
C GLN A 309 -8.89 26.14 -15.18
N ARG A 310 -7.89 26.57 -15.98
CA ARG A 310 -8.09 26.79 -17.42
C ARG A 310 -8.58 25.53 -18.15
N ASN A 311 -8.10 24.36 -17.73
CA ASN A 311 -8.50 23.10 -18.34
C ASN A 311 -9.96 22.75 -17.97
N ILE A 312 -10.31 22.75 -16.69
CA ILE A 312 -11.66 22.43 -16.19
C ILE A 312 -12.71 23.41 -16.73
N GLU A 313 -12.43 24.72 -16.76
CA GLU A 313 -13.43 25.75 -17.04
C GLU A 313 -13.57 26.13 -18.52
N SER A 314 -12.62 25.75 -19.37
CA SER A 314 -12.59 26.26 -20.76
C SER A 314 -12.13 25.23 -21.80
N ARG A 315 -11.78 24.01 -21.40
CA ARG A 315 -11.27 22.98 -22.33
C ARG A 315 -11.84 21.58 -22.08
N PHE A 316 -12.30 21.28 -20.87
CA PHE A 316 -12.85 19.97 -20.56
C PHE A 316 -14.33 19.87 -20.93
N LEU A 317 -14.69 18.75 -21.56
CA LEU A 317 -16.08 18.34 -21.77
C LEU A 317 -16.55 17.64 -20.50
N LEU A 318 -17.29 18.33 -19.64
CA LEU A 318 -17.70 17.83 -18.31
C LEU A 318 -19.15 17.32 -18.26
N ASP A 319 -19.98 17.63 -19.26
CA ASP A 319 -21.41 17.31 -19.26
C ASP A 319 -21.69 15.81 -19.08
N TYR A 320 -20.83 14.94 -19.61
CA TYR A 320 -20.98 13.48 -19.47
C TYR A 320 -20.79 12.97 -18.03
N LEU A 321 -20.23 13.78 -17.12
CA LEU A 321 -20.15 13.52 -15.68
C LEU A 321 -21.44 13.95 -14.95
N THR A 322 -22.24 14.83 -15.56
CA THR A 322 -23.48 15.36 -14.98
C THR A 322 -24.72 14.67 -15.54
N VAL A 323 -24.73 14.28 -16.82
CA VAL A 323 -25.87 13.63 -17.48
C VAL A 323 -25.40 12.49 -18.37
N ASP A 324 -26.12 11.36 -18.32
CA ASP A 324 -25.94 10.25 -19.25
C ASP A 324 -26.94 10.33 -20.39
N PHE A 325 -26.47 10.67 -21.58
CA PHE A 325 -27.27 10.62 -22.81
C PHE A 325 -27.10 9.30 -23.60
N ASN A 326 -26.15 8.44 -23.21
CA ASN A 326 -25.76 7.26 -23.98
C ASN A 326 -26.26 5.93 -23.35
N GLY A 327 -26.83 5.98 -22.15
CA GLY A 327 -27.33 4.79 -21.44
C GLY A 327 -26.22 3.82 -21.02
N GLU A 328 -25.00 4.32 -20.80
CA GLU A 328 -23.87 3.47 -20.44
C GLU A 328 -24.01 2.94 -19.01
N SER A 329 -23.48 1.73 -18.76
CA SER A 329 -23.45 1.16 -17.40
C SER A 329 -22.49 1.91 -16.48
N GLU A 330 -22.62 1.74 -15.17
CA GLU A 330 -21.65 2.26 -14.19
C GLU A 330 -20.22 1.73 -14.42
N PHE A 331 -20.11 0.51 -14.97
CA PHE A 331 -18.84 -0.13 -15.34
C PHE A 331 -18.26 0.33 -16.68
N ALA A 332 -18.91 1.24 -17.42
CA ALA A 332 -18.34 1.78 -18.65
C ALA A 332 -16.99 2.46 -18.36
N SER A 333 -15.98 2.17 -19.17
CA SER A 333 -14.58 2.42 -18.80
C SER A 333 -14.30 3.89 -18.44
N GLY A 334 -14.87 4.84 -19.19
CA GLY A 334 -14.69 6.27 -18.90
C GLY A 334 -15.37 6.75 -17.62
N ARG A 335 -16.40 6.05 -17.13
CA ARG A 335 -16.99 6.32 -15.80
C ARG A 335 -16.13 5.77 -14.68
N VAL A 336 -15.60 4.57 -14.83
CA VAL A 336 -14.65 4.00 -13.86
C VAL A 336 -13.40 4.90 -13.74
N LEU A 337 -12.90 5.42 -14.86
CA LEU A 337 -11.78 6.37 -14.89
C LEU A 337 -12.17 7.80 -14.42
N SER A 338 -13.46 8.13 -14.28
CA SER A 338 -13.89 9.46 -13.81
C SER A 338 -13.45 9.76 -12.37
N ALA A 339 -13.10 8.74 -11.57
CA ALA A 339 -12.46 8.93 -10.27
C ALA A 339 -11.21 9.83 -10.34
N ASN A 340 -10.52 9.89 -11.49
CA ASN A 340 -9.32 10.71 -11.67
C ASN A 340 -9.60 12.22 -11.76
N TYR A 341 -10.85 12.66 -11.97
CA TYR A 341 -11.19 14.09 -11.82
C TYR A 341 -11.15 14.56 -10.36
N LEU A 342 -11.31 13.65 -9.39
CA LEU A 342 -11.41 14.03 -7.97
C LEU A 342 -10.17 14.79 -7.51
N VAL A 343 -8.96 14.39 -7.92
CA VAL A 343 -7.71 15.05 -7.51
C VAL A 343 -7.64 16.51 -7.99
N PRO A 344 -7.66 16.83 -9.30
CA PRO A 344 -7.60 18.22 -9.76
C PRO A 344 -8.82 19.03 -9.30
N MET A 345 -10.01 18.45 -9.20
CA MET A 345 -11.20 19.16 -8.72
C MET A 345 -11.10 19.51 -7.22
N LEU A 346 -10.61 18.61 -6.36
CA LEU A 346 -10.40 18.90 -4.94
C LEU A 346 -9.38 20.02 -4.74
N MET A 347 -8.26 19.98 -5.47
CA MET A 347 -7.24 21.04 -5.42
C MET A 347 -7.80 22.40 -5.85
N LEU A 348 -8.64 22.43 -6.90
CA LEU A 348 -9.27 23.66 -7.38
C LEU A 348 -10.40 24.14 -6.44
N HIS A 349 -11.13 23.23 -5.80
CA HIS A 349 -12.14 23.56 -4.79
C HIS A 349 -11.51 24.24 -3.56
N GLU A 350 -10.39 23.72 -3.07
CA GLU A 350 -9.61 24.34 -1.98
C GLU A 350 -9.12 25.73 -2.39
N PHE A 351 -8.54 25.86 -3.59
CA PHE A 351 -8.11 27.15 -4.14
C PHE A 351 -9.24 28.19 -4.19
N TYR A 352 -10.44 27.83 -4.65
CA TYR A 352 -11.59 28.75 -4.63
C TYR A 352 -12.04 29.12 -3.22
N ARG A 353 -11.97 28.20 -2.25
CA ARG A 353 -12.25 28.52 -0.85
C ARG A 353 -11.21 29.48 -0.25
N GLU A 354 -9.93 29.28 -0.54
CA GLU A 354 -8.85 30.21 -0.13
C GLU A 354 -9.01 31.60 -0.76
N LYS A 355 -9.56 31.68 -1.97
CA LYS A 355 -9.91 32.95 -2.65
C LYS A 355 -11.25 33.54 -2.22
N ASN A 356 -12.00 32.88 -1.34
CA ASN A 356 -13.35 33.24 -0.92
C ASN A 356 -14.38 33.28 -2.08
N GLU A 357 -14.13 32.49 -3.14
CA GLU A 357 -14.99 32.35 -4.32
C GLU A 357 -16.01 31.22 -4.12
N MET A 358 -16.89 31.42 -3.13
CA MET A 358 -17.71 30.35 -2.56
C MET A 358 -18.72 29.70 -3.53
N GLU A 359 -19.19 30.43 -4.55
CA GLU A 359 -20.10 29.91 -5.58
C GLU A 359 -19.39 28.83 -6.43
N ARG A 360 -18.24 29.18 -7.03
CA ARG A 360 -17.40 28.25 -7.81
C ARG A 360 -16.90 27.06 -6.98
N ALA A 361 -16.57 27.31 -5.71
CA ALA A 361 -16.23 26.24 -4.78
C ALA A 361 -17.39 25.27 -4.54
N ASN A 362 -18.62 25.77 -4.41
CA ASN A 362 -19.82 24.96 -4.18
C ASN A 362 -20.21 24.15 -5.44
N ASP A 363 -20.19 24.76 -6.62
CA ASP A 363 -20.51 24.06 -7.87
C ASP A 363 -19.55 22.89 -8.12
N LEU A 364 -18.26 23.13 -7.88
CA LEU A 364 -17.25 22.08 -7.99
C LEU A 364 -17.40 21.01 -6.91
N TYR A 365 -17.81 21.38 -5.68
CA TYR A 365 -18.14 20.42 -4.63
C TYR A 365 -19.29 19.48 -5.02
N LEU A 366 -20.36 19.99 -5.65
CA LEU A 366 -21.48 19.16 -6.11
C LEU A 366 -21.03 18.13 -7.16
N LEU A 367 -20.16 18.53 -8.09
CA LEU A 367 -19.59 17.63 -9.10
C LEU A 367 -18.64 16.59 -8.46
N ILE A 368 -17.79 17.01 -7.53
CA ILE A 368 -16.90 16.14 -6.74
C ILE A 368 -17.72 15.07 -6.01
N GLN A 369 -18.79 15.45 -5.30
CA GLN A 369 -19.65 14.50 -4.58
C GLN A 369 -20.29 13.48 -5.53
N LYS A 370 -20.80 13.93 -6.68
CA LYS A 370 -21.41 13.05 -7.69
C LYS A 370 -20.42 12.00 -8.21
N ILE A 371 -19.22 12.44 -8.59
CA ILE A 371 -18.14 11.54 -9.06
C ILE A 371 -17.71 10.60 -7.94
N ALA A 372 -17.60 11.09 -6.70
CA ALA A 372 -17.21 10.28 -5.54
C ALA A 372 -18.22 9.17 -5.24
N ILE A 373 -19.52 9.45 -5.31
CA ILE A 373 -20.58 8.44 -5.16
C ILE A 373 -20.49 7.42 -6.30
N GLN A 374 -20.47 7.88 -7.56
CA GLN A 374 -20.44 6.99 -8.74
C GLN A 374 -19.19 6.11 -8.84
N SER A 375 -18.06 6.54 -8.26
CA SER A 375 -16.80 5.77 -8.24
C SER A 375 -16.56 4.98 -6.94
N GLY A 376 -17.51 4.97 -6.01
CA GLY A 376 -17.35 4.31 -4.70
C GLY A 376 -16.28 4.94 -3.80
N LYS A 377 -15.99 6.24 -3.99
CA LYS A 377 -14.99 7.04 -3.26
C LYS A 377 -15.60 8.07 -2.29
N GLU A 378 -16.93 8.12 -2.14
CA GLU A 378 -17.66 9.05 -1.28
C GLU A 378 -17.03 9.20 0.12
N GLN A 379 -16.80 8.09 0.83
CA GLN A 379 -16.22 8.13 2.18
C GLN A 379 -14.80 8.73 2.21
N LEU A 380 -13.97 8.43 1.20
CA LEU A 380 -12.61 8.96 1.08
C LEU A 380 -12.63 10.47 0.88
N VAL A 381 -13.48 10.94 -0.04
CA VAL A 381 -13.65 12.36 -0.37
C VAL A 381 -14.26 13.15 0.80
N ASN A 382 -15.25 12.58 1.48
CA ASN A 382 -15.88 13.21 2.66
C ASN A 382 -14.92 13.28 3.85
N ASN A 383 -14.03 12.30 4.05
CA ASN A 383 -12.98 12.38 5.05
C ASN A 383 -11.98 13.51 4.71
N TYR A 384 -11.50 13.55 3.47
CA TYR A 384 -10.57 14.58 2.97
C TYR A 384 -11.15 16.00 3.18
N LEU A 385 -12.36 16.26 2.68
CA LEU A 385 -13.02 17.57 2.77
C LEU A 385 -13.38 17.98 4.21
N ALA A 386 -13.56 17.01 5.12
CA ALA A 386 -13.78 17.27 6.54
C ALA A 386 -12.47 17.52 7.32
N GLY A 387 -11.31 17.53 6.66
CA GLY A 387 -9.99 17.62 7.33
C GLY A 387 -9.67 16.40 8.19
N LYS A 388 -10.41 15.30 8.03
CA LYS A 388 -10.16 14.05 8.76
C LYS A 388 -9.09 13.27 8.02
N GLN A 389 -7.96 13.04 8.68
CA GLN A 389 -7.03 12.00 8.23
C GLN A 389 -7.82 10.70 8.03
N ALA A 390 -7.61 10.03 6.90
CA ALA A 390 -8.35 8.83 6.54
C ALA A 390 -8.09 7.74 7.59
N GLN A 391 -9.07 7.52 8.47
CA GLN A 391 -9.00 6.45 9.45
C GLN A 391 -8.86 5.11 8.71
N VAL A 392 -7.84 4.34 9.08
CA VAL A 392 -7.68 2.97 8.60
C VAL A 392 -8.96 2.19 8.97
N PRO A 393 -9.64 1.53 8.03
CA PRO A 393 -10.85 0.77 8.32
C PRO A 393 -10.50 -0.48 9.12
N TYR A 394 -10.58 -0.38 10.44
CA TYR A 394 -10.21 -1.48 11.34
C TYR A 394 -11.34 -2.51 11.50
N PHE A 395 -11.22 -3.60 10.74
CA PHE A 395 -11.93 -4.86 10.94
C PHE A 395 -11.54 -5.54 12.26
N PRO A 396 -12.41 -6.33 12.92
CA PRO A 396 -12.07 -7.00 14.16
C PRO A 396 -10.97 -8.05 14.03
N HIS A 397 -9.98 -8.02 14.93
CA HIS A 397 -8.94 -9.03 15.08
C HIS A 397 -8.76 -9.41 16.55
N GLN A 398 -8.68 -10.71 16.83
CA GLN A 398 -8.59 -11.25 18.20
C GLN A 398 -7.14 -11.22 18.69
N LEU A 399 -6.81 -10.28 19.59
CA LEU A 399 -5.53 -10.21 20.28
C LEU A 399 -5.43 -11.27 21.40
N ASP A 400 -4.22 -11.78 21.66
CA ASP A 400 -3.90 -12.42 22.95
C ASP A 400 -3.68 -11.31 23.99
N LEU A 401 -4.75 -11.00 24.74
CA LEU A 401 -4.70 -9.98 25.79
C LEU A 401 -3.71 -10.32 26.91
N LYS A 402 -3.45 -11.61 27.18
CA LYS A 402 -2.51 -12.02 28.23
C LYS A 402 -1.07 -11.77 27.80
N GLU A 403 -0.75 -12.02 26.54
CA GLU A 403 0.54 -11.67 25.96
C GLU A 403 0.72 -10.14 25.95
N ILE A 404 -0.22 -9.41 25.34
CA ILE A 404 -0.18 -7.95 25.24
C ILE A 404 -0.08 -7.29 26.63
N GLU A 405 -0.89 -7.69 27.61
CA GLU A 405 -0.85 -7.06 28.94
C GLU A 405 0.34 -7.49 29.80
N GLY A 406 0.96 -8.64 29.50
CA GLY A 406 2.14 -9.14 30.21
C GLY A 406 3.44 -8.40 29.83
N ILE A 407 3.54 -7.95 28.59
CA ILE A 407 4.75 -7.29 28.06
C ILE A 407 4.83 -5.78 28.32
N PHE A 408 3.80 -5.13 28.88
CA PHE A 408 3.88 -3.69 29.21
C PHE A 408 4.29 -3.44 30.67
N LYS A 409 5.43 -2.77 30.86
CA LYS A 409 5.97 -2.39 32.16
C LYS A 409 5.59 -0.95 32.50
N LYS A 410 5.32 -0.67 33.77
CA LYS A 410 4.94 0.68 34.21
C LYS A 410 6.17 1.58 34.22
N VAL A 411 6.08 2.73 33.55
CA VAL A 411 7.14 3.75 33.54
C VAL A 411 6.85 4.77 34.64
N LYS A 412 5.76 5.54 34.50
CA LYS A 412 5.33 6.56 35.46
C LYS A 412 3.82 6.83 35.29
N ASP A 413 3.13 7.27 36.34
CA ASP A 413 1.72 7.71 36.30
C ASP A 413 0.76 6.68 35.66
N ASN A 414 0.21 6.98 34.48
CA ASN A 414 -0.63 6.12 33.65
C ASN A 414 0.08 5.58 32.39
N VAL A 415 1.38 5.83 32.25
CA VAL A 415 2.21 5.48 31.09
C VAL A 415 2.99 4.19 31.35
N TYR A 416 2.94 3.30 30.37
CA TYR A 416 3.61 2.01 30.32
C TYR A 416 4.41 1.90 29.01
N ALA A 417 5.47 1.11 29.00
CA ALA A 417 6.27 0.81 27.81
C ALA A 417 6.32 -0.71 27.57
N GLN A 418 6.31 -1.13 26.31
CA GLN A 418 6.54 -2.53 25.92
C GLN A 418 7.95 -2.96 26.34
N GLU A 419 8.12 -4.18 26.84
CA GLU A 419 9.36 -4.65 27.47
C GLU A 419 10.54 -4.77 26.51
N TYR A 420 10.28 -4.87 25.21
CA TYR A 420 11.25 -4.87 24.11
C TYR A 420 10.68 -4.13 22.89
N GLU A 421 11.54 -3.89 21.89
CA GLU A 421 11.18 -3.32 20.59
C GLU A 421 10.17 -4.22 19.85
N VAL A 422 9.27 -3.64 19.05
CA VAL A 422 8.28 -4.42 18.30
C VAL A 422 8.99 -5.42 17.39
N THR A 423 8.65 -6.69 17.54
CA THR A 423 9.32 -7.79 16.83
C THR A 423 8.76 -8.02 15.44
N ASN A 424 9.53 -8.67 14.57
CA ASN A 424 9.09 -9.06 13.23
C ASN A 424 7.79 -9.88 13.23
N VAL A 425 7.55 -10.76 14.22
CA VAL A 425 6.29 -11.54 14.29
C VAL A 425 5.09 -10.68 14.69
N GLN A 426 5.28 -9.72 15.61
CA GLN A 426 4.24 -8.77 16.00
C GLN A 426 3.88 -7.86 14.82
N TYR A 427 4.88 -7.33 14.11
CA TYR A 427 4.67 -6.47 12.96
C TYR A 427 4.06 -7.22 11.76
N ASN A 428 4.54 -8.44 11.46
CA ASN A 428 3.93 -9.29 10.42
C ASN A 428 2.48 -9.69 10.75
N THR A 429 2.08 -9.74 12.02
CA THR A 429 0.67 -9.94 12.40
C THR A 429 -0.21 -8.79 11.92
N PHE A 430 0.25 -7.54 12.09
CA PHE A 430 -0.42 -6.35 11.55
C PHE A 430 -0.44 -6.32 10.01
N LEU A 431 0.68 -6.64 9.35
CA LEU A 431 0.70 -6.72 7.88
C LEU A 431 -0.24 -7.80 7.35
N ASN A 432 -0.19 -9.01 7.92
CA ASN A 432 -1.08 -10.10 7.54
C ASN A 432 -2.55 -9.74 7.77
N TYR A 433 -2.86 -9.02 8.86
CA TYR A 433 -4.19 -8.48 9.12
C TYR A 433 -4.67 -7.53 7.99
N LEU A 434 -3.82 -6.66 7.47
CA LEU A 434 -4.20 -5.78 6.34
C LEU A 434 -4.49 -6.61 5.08
N HIS A 435 -3.63 -7.57 4.77
CA HIS A 435 -3.76 -8.43 3.59
C HIS A 435 -5.04 -9.28 3.62
N ILE A 436 -5.33 -10.00 4.71
CA ILE A 436 -6.54 -10.85 4.79
C ILE A 436 -7.86 -10.06 4.77
N ASN A 437 -7.83 -8.75 5.02
CA ASN A 437 -8.98 -7.85 4.95
C ASN A 437 -9.02 -7.04 3.63
N GLY A 438 -8.28 -7.47 2.60
CA GLY A 438 -8.26 -6.84 1.27
C GLY A 438 -7.77 -5.39 1.27
N GLN A 439 -6.98 -5.00 2.26
CA GLN A 439 -6.43 -3.64 2.38
C GLN A 439 -5.08 -3.53 1.64
N ASP A 440 -4.98 -4.06 0.42
CA ASP A 440 -3.71 -4.26 -0.28
C ASP A 440 -2.92 -2.94 -0.50
N GLY A 441 -3.61 -1.82 -0.69
CA GLY A 441 -2.98 -0.49 -0.76
C GLY A 441 -2.35 -0.05 0.58
N LEU A 442 -2.96 -0.39 1.72
CA LEU A 442 -2.38 -0.14 3.04
C LEU A 442 -1.30 -1.17 3.39
N TYR A 443 -1.49 -2.43 3.00
CA TYR A 443 -0.48 -3.48 3.12
C TYR A 443 0.81 -3.06 2.40
N SER A 444 0.72 -2.69 1.12
CA SER A 444 1.85 -2.20 0.32
C SER A 444 2.49 -0.96 0.96
N LYS A 445 1.70 0.06 1.33
CA LYS A 445 2.18 1.29 1.98
C LYS A 445 2.91 1.03 3.29
N PHE A 446 2.45 0.08 4.11
CA PHE A 446 2.99 -0.16 5.44
C PHE A 446 3.97 -1.33 5.51
N ASN A 447 4.22 -2.04 4.40
CA ASN A 447 5.18 -3.13 4.34
C ASN A 447 6.62 -2.67 4.65
N PHE A 448 7.50 -3.64 4.83
CA PHE A 448 8.94 -3.38 4.94
C PHE A 448 9.50 -2.79 3.64
N ASP A 449 10.13 -1.63 3.74
CA ASP A 449 10.79 -0.97 2.60
C ASP A 449 12.18 -1.57 2.38
N LEU A 450 12.26 -2.47 1.40
CA LEU A 450 13.51 -3.12 1.00
C LEU A 450 14.08 -2.52 -0.30
N SER A 451 13.54 -1.39 -0.80
CA SER A 451 13.89 -0.82 -2.11
C SER A 451 15.36 -0.39 -2.25
N ARG A 452 16.02 -0.08 -1.13
CA ARG A 452 17.44 0.29 -1.04
C ARG A 452 18.44 -0.86 -1.16
N TYR A 453 17.97 -2.12 -1.19
CA TYR A 453 18.85 -3.29 -1.10
C TYR A 453 19.01 -3.99 -2.46
N GLU A 454 20.25 -4.23 -2.83
CA GLU A 454 20.65 -5.14 -3.91
C GLU A 454 21.11 -6.50 -3.32
N GLU A 455 21.24 -7.53 -4.17
CA GLU A 455 21.77 -8.82 -3.73
C GLU A 455 23.28 -8.73 -3.42
N PRO A 456 23.80 -9.40 -2.38
CA PRO A 456 23.13 -10.42 -1.54
C PRO A 456 22.39 -9.86 -0.31
N ALA A 457 22.46 -8.56 -0.04
CA ALA A 457 21.84 -7.96 1.15
C ALA A 457 20.30 -8.03 1.10
N LEU A 458 19.72 -7.92 -0.10
CA LEU A 458 18.28 -8.06 -0.33
C LEU A 458 17.75 -9.45 0.08
N SER A 459 18.42 -10.54 -0.28
CA SER A 459 18.06 -11.90 0.15
C SER A 459 18.13 -12.08 1.67
N PHE A 460 19.14 -11.50 2.34
CA PHE A 460 19.19 -11.46 3.80
C PHE A 460 17.97 -10.71 4.37
N MET A 461 17.69 -9.50 3.90
CA MET A 461 16.59 -8.70 4.43
C MET A 461 15.21 -9.31 4.17
N LYS A 462 14.98 -9.89 2.98
CA LYS A 462 13.78 -10.70 2.69
C LYS A 462 13.64 -11.88 3.67
N THR A 463 14.74 -12.52 4.05
CA THR A 463 14.73 -13.61 5.03
C THR A 463 14.47 -13.11 6.45
N TYR A 464 14.96 -11.92 6.79
CA TYR A 464 14.77 -11.25 8.07
C TYR A 464 13.31 -10.84 8.31
N THR A 465 12.68 -10.20 7.31
CA THR A 465 11.32 -9.66 7.44
C THR A 465 10.21 -10.67 7.12
N ALA A 466 10.54 -11.84 6.58
CA ALA A 466 9.57 -12.86 6.15
C ALA A 466 8.54 -13.22 7.24
N ASN A 467 7.26 -13.16 6.86
CA ASN A 467 6.16 -13.65 7.70
C ASN A 467 6.32 -15.14 8.02
N ARG A 468 6.62 -15.46 9.28
CA ARG A 468 6.84 -16.82 9.79
C ARG A 468 6.27 -16.93 11.20
N VAL A 469 5.67 -18.08 11.50
CA VAL A 469 5.24 -18.42 12.86
C VAL A 469 6.46 -18.63 13.75
N ALA A 470 6.49 -18.01 14.93
CA ALA A 470 7.53 -18.23 15.93
C ALA A 470 7.57 -19.71 16.36
N THR A 471 8.76 -20.28 16.55
CA THR A 471 8.92 -21.70 16.91
C THR A 471 9.80 -21.82 18.15
N LYS A 472 9.58 -22.86 18.99
CA LYS A 472 10.38 -23.10 20.21
C LYS A 472 11.91 -23.28 20.00
N LYS A 473 12.38 -23.27 18.75
CA LYS A 473 13.80 -23.37 18.40
C LYS A 473 14.37 -22.06 17.82
N ASP A 474 13.59 -20.98 17.78
CA ASP A 474 13.94 -19.63 17.32
C ASP A 474 14.84 -19.62 16.05
N LYS A 475 14.53 -20.51 15.09
CA LYS A 475 15.33 -20.73 13.86
C LYS A 475 15.32 -19.56 12.87
N TYR A 476 14.49 -18.55 13.11
CA TYR A 476 14.17 -17.47 12.19
C TYR A 476 14.16 -16.14 12.93
N PHE A 477 14.20 -15.03 12.19
CA PHE A 477 14.25 -13.67 12.73
C PHE A 477 12.93 -13.18 13.35
N THR A 478 12.01 -14.08 13.74
CA THR A 478 10.68 -13.76 14.28
C THR A 478 10.72 -12.95 15.57
N ARG A 479 11.75 -13.15 16.40
CA ARG A 479 11.99 -12.42 17.67
C ARG A 479 13.06 -11.33 17.55
N TYR A 480 13.39 -10.89 16.35
CA TYR A 480 14.27 -9.74 16.14
C TYR A 480 13.39 -8.48 15.92
N PRO A 481 13.92 -7.26 16.17
CA PRO A 481 13.16 -6.03 15.98
C PRO A 481 12.69 -5.84 14.53
N ALA A 482 11.48 -5.30 14.37
CA ALA A 482 10.98 -4.80 13.10
C ALA A 482 11.72 -3.50 12.73
N VAL A 483 12.45 -3.54 11.62
CA VAL A 483 13.27 -2.44 11.08
C VAL A 483 12.97 -2.28 9.58
N ASN A 484 13.49 -1.23 8.92
CA ASN A 484 13.10 -0.89 7.55
C ASN A 484 11.59 -0.71 7.37
N ILE A 485 10.96 0.00 8.30
CA ILE A 485 9.57 0.46 8.18
C ILE A 485 9.53 2.00 8.19
N SER A 486 8.45 2.59 7.67
CA SER A 486 8.26 4.05 7.75
C SER A 486 7.73 4.47 9.12
N TYR A 487 7.93 5.74 9.48
CA TYR A 487 7.32 6.37 10.66
C TYR A 487 5.78 6.23 10.61
N GLU A 488 5.18 6.48 9.45
CA GLU A 488 3.74 6.32 9.22
C GLU A 488 3.28 4.88 9.48
N SER A 489 4.11 3.87 9.20
CA SER A 489 3.78 2.48 9.47
C SER A 489 3.84 2.13 10.95
N ALA A 490 4.83 2.66 11.68
CA ALA A 490 4.94 2.50 13.14
C ALA A 490 3.76 3.16 13.89
N VAL A 491 3.33 4.35 13.43
CA VAL A 491 2.13 5.02 13.93
C VAL A 491 0.87 4.20 13.62
N ALA A 492 0.70 3.73 12.38
CA ALA A 492 -0.46 2.94 11.99
C ALA A 492 -0.57 1.60 12.75
N TYR A 493 0.57 0.99 13.11
CA TYR A 493 0.62 -0.19 14.00
C TYR A 493 0.10 0.15 15.41
N CYS A 494 0.50 1.29 15.98
CA CYS A 494 0.02 1.74 17.29
C CYS A 494 -1.49 2.06 17.29
N GLU A 495 -1.97 2.70 16.23
CA GLU A 495 -3.41 2.98 16.02
C GLU A 495 -4.22 1.69 15.88
N TRP A 496 -3.71 0.71 15.11
CA TRP A 496 -4.32 -0.61 14.95
C TRP A 496 -4.44 -1.34 16.29
N LEU A 497 -3.35 -1.41 17.05
CA LEU A 497 -3.33 -2.06 18.36
C LEU A 497 -4.28 -1.38 19.35
N THR A 498 -4.39 -0.05 19.27
CA THR A 498 -5.36 0.76 20.05
C THR A 498 -6.80 0.41 19.71
N ASP A 499 -7.13 0.30 18.43
CA ASP A 499 -8.47 -0.05 17.99
C ASP A 499 -8.85 -1.49 18.40
N GLN A 500 -7.97 -2.46 18.13
CA GLN A 500 -8.23 -3.86 18.45
C GLN A 500 -8.41 -4.08 19.96
N TYR A 501 -7.50 -3.55 20.78
CA TYR A 501 -7.59 -3.67 22.23
C TYR A 501 -8.86 -2.99 22.77
N ASN A 502 -9.16 -1.76 22.35
CA ASN A 502 -10.33 -1.02 22.84
C ASN A 502 -11.69 -1.54 22.31
N LYS A 503 -11.71 -2.42 21.31
CA LYS A 503 -12.92 -3.15 20.89
C LYS A 503 -13.07 -4.51 21.56
N GLN A 504 -11.98 -5.16 21.97
CA GLN A 504 -12.02 -6.53 22.50
C GLN A 504 -12.50 -6.62 23.96
N ALA A 505 -13.38 -7.59 24.24
CA ALA A 505 -13.85 -7.89 25.59
C ALA A 505 -12.82 -8.69 26.41
N GLY A 506 -12.88 -8.60 27.75
CA GLY A 506 -11.99 -9.32 28.66
C GLY A 506 -10.64 -8.65 28.96
N ARG A 507 -10.44 -7.43 28.44
CA ARG A 507 -9.25 -6.60 28.69
C ARG A 507 -9.17 -6.05 30.11
N LYS A 508 -7.96 -5.85 30.61
CA LYS A 508 -7.64 -5.31 31.94
C LYS A 508 -7.96 -3.83 32.12
N TYR A 509 -7.79 -3.02 31.08
CA TYR A 509 -8.05 -1.58 31.12
C TYR A 509 -9.25 -1.23 30.23
N LYS A 510 -10.20 -0.43 30.73
CA LYS A 510 -11.36 0.00 29.93
C LYS A 510 -10.96 0.71 28.65
N LYS A 511 -9.96 1.58 28.70
CA LYS A 511 -9.52 2.37 27.54
C LYS A 511 -8.05 2.74 27.63
N VAL A 512 -7.32 2.51 26.54
CA VAL A 512 -5.90 2.86 26.40
C VAL A 512 -5.64 3.57 25.09
N LYS A 513 -4.46 4.20 24.96
CA LYS A 513 -3.88 4.64 23.70
C LYS A 513 -2.48 4.05 23.58
N PHE A 514 -2.26 3.20 22.58
CA PHE A 514 -0.91 2.81 22.18
C PHE A 514 -0.36 3.87 21.22
N ARG A 515 0.92 4.24 21.38
CA ARG A 515 1.60 5.27 20.60
C ARG A 515 3.12 5.11 20.65
N LEU A 516 3.83 5.84 19.81
CA LEU A 516 5.24 6.13 20.02
C LEU A 516 5.41 7.05 21.25
N PRO A 517 6.55 6.97 21.96
CA PRO A 517 6.84 7.84 23.10
C PRO A 517 7.29 9.24 22.66
N SER A 518 7.05 10.23 23.50
CA SER A 518 7.86 11.46 23.49
C SER A 518 9.31 11.15 23.88
N ILE A 519 10.26 12.00 23.46
CA ILE A 519 11.67 11.87 23.85
C ILE A 519 11.82 11.76 25.38
N LYS A 520 11.06 12.57 26.14
CA LYS A 520 11.11 12.58 27.61
C LYS A 520 10.59 11.29 28.24
N GLU A 521 9.46 10.77 27.76
CA GLU A 521 8.94 9.47 28.23
C GLU A 521 9.92 8.34 27.93
N TRP A 522 10.54 8.38 26.74
CA TRP A 522 11.56 7.42 26.35
C TRP A 522 12.79 7.48 27.27
N GLN A 523 13.33 8.68 27.52
CA GLN A 523 14.51 8.88 28.38
C GLN A 523 14.26 8.43 29.83
N ILE A 524 13.07 8.68 30.35
CA ILE A 524 12.65 8.21 31.68
C ILE A 524 12.47 6.68 31.70
N ALA A 525 11.90 6.09 30.65
CA ALA A 525 11.79 4.64 30.51
C ALA A 525 13.18 3.98 30.43
N ALA A 526 14.14 4.60 29.72
CA ALA A 526 15.52 4.16 29.64
C ALA A 526 16.23 4.24 31.01
N LEU A 527 16.11 5.37 31.73
CA LEU A 527 16.57 5.50 33.12
C LEU A 527 15.96 4.42 34.03
N GLY A 528 14.74 3.97 33.75
CA GLY A 528 14.15 2.78 34.35
C GLY A 528 14.01 2.82 35.87
N TYR A 529 14.00 4.01 36.49
CA TYR A 529 13.93 4.13 37.94
C TYR A 529 12.47 4.18 38.41
N ALA A 530 12.05 3.21 39.21
CA ALA A 530 10.65 3.09 39.65
C ALA A 530 10.14 4.25 40.55
N LYS A 531 11.01 5.17 41.00
CA LYS A 531 10.67 6.31 41.86
C LYS A 531 10.91 7.68 41.18
N VAL A 532 10.88 7.75 39.85
CA VAL A 532 10.97 9.01 39.06
C VAL A 532 9.89 10.01 39.49
N GLN A 533 10.30 11.27 39.66
CA GLN A 533 9.44 12.35 40.13
C GLN A 533 8.84 13.17 38.97
N THR A 534 9.65 13.47 37.96
CA THR A 534 9.36 14.39 36.85
C THR A 534 9.75 13.74 35.52
N TRP A 535 9.16 14.20 34.41
CA TRP A 535 9.51 13.74 33.06
C TRP A 535 10.81 14.35 32.53
N GLU A 536 11.34 15.40 33.19
CA GLU A 536 12.64 15.98 32.85
C GLU A 536 13.78 15.11 33.41
N LEU A 537 14.60 14.50 32.55
CA LEU A 537 15.65 13.57 32.96
C LEU A 537 16.61 14.19 34.00
N ASP A 538 17.08 15.42 33.74
CA ASP A 538 18.08 16.13 34.56
C ASP A 538 17.58 16.60 35.95
N GLU A 539 16.26 16.63 36.16
CA GLU A 539 15.65 17.02 37.44
C GLU A 539 15.49 15.82 38.40
N ASN A 540 15.70 14.60 37.91
CA ASN A 540 15.57 13.39 38.72
C ASN A 540 16.82 13.08 39.54
N ASN A 541 16.61 12.30 40.60
CA ASN A 541 17.65 11.72 41.43
C ASN A 541 17.42 10.22 41.54
N VAL A 542 18.50 9.43 41.51
CA VAL A 542 18.44 7.97 41.60
C VAL A 542 19.32 7.44 42.73
N GLU A 543 18.95 6.26 43.21
CA GLU A 543 19.68 5.52 44.23
C GLU A 543 20.69 4.58 43.57
N VAL A 544 21.97 4.75 43.91
CA VAL A 544 23.09 3.93 43.39
C VAL A 544 23.82 3.21 44.52
N GLY A 545 24.15 1.96 44.28
CA GLY A 545 25.09 1.20 45.08
C GLY A 545 26.52 1.71 44.90
N ILE A 546 27.24 1.91 46.00
CA ILE A 546 28.66 2.28 46.02
C ILE A 546 29.51 1.02 46.24
N PRO A 547 30.27 0.54 45.24
CA PRO A 547 31.11 -0.64 45.41
C PRO A 547 32.36 -0.32 46.22
N LYS A 548 32.89 -1.29 46.97
CA LYS A 548 34.06 -1.09 47.83
C LYS A 548 35.33 -0.89 47.01
N ASN A 549 35.47 -1.63 45.90
CA ASN A 549 36.57 -1.53 44.95
C ASN A 549 36.06 -1.23 43.54
N ALA A 550 36.95 -0.75 42.66
CA ALA A 550 36.62 -0.41 41.27
C ALA A 550 36.09 -1.60 40.43
N THR A 551 36.36 -2.84 40.87
CA THR A 551 36.00 -4.11 40.23
C THR A 551 34.73 -4.76 40.78
N ASP A 552 34.20 -4.26 41.91
CA ASP A 552 33.08 -4.92 42.60
C ASP A 552 31.74 -4.62 41.90
N GLU A 553 30.95 -5.66 41.65
CA GLU A 553 29.63 -5.55 40.99
C GLU A 553 28.46 -5.43 41.97
N LEU A 554 28.64 -5.88 43.22
CA LEU A 554 27.61 -5.90 44.27
C LEU A 554 28.00 -5.03 45.46
N THR A 555 27.00 -4.37 46.07
CA THR A 555 27.20 -3.34 47.10
C THR A 555 26.29 -3.56 48.31
N LYS A 556 26.63 -2.95 49.45
CA LYS A 556 25.72 -2.82 50.60
C LYS A 556 25.34 -1.36 50.88
N ASP A 557 26.26 -0.45 50.61
CA ASP A 557 26.09 0.99 50.84
C ASP A 557 25.46 1.65 49.60
N HIS A 558 24.52 2.57 49.84
CA HIS A 558 23.73 3.23 48.81
C HIS A 558 23.85 4.75 48.96
N ARG A 559 23.80 5.47 47.84
CA ARG A 559 23.82 6.94 47.78
C ARG A 559 22.80 7.44 46.77
N THR A 560 22.14 8.55 47.08
CA THR A 560 21.35 9.29 46.09
C THR A 560 22.25 10.22 45.28
N ILE A 561 22.16 10.17 43.95
CA ILE A 561 22.87 11.06 43.03
C ILE A 561 21.90 11.72 42.03
N PRO A 562 22.18 12.94 41.54
CA PRO A 562 21.40 13.55 40.46
C PRO A 562 21.66 12.82 39.14
N VAL A 563 20.66 12.84 38.26
CA VAL A 563 20.80 12.35 36.87
C VAL A 563 21.18 13.53 35.96
N LYS A 564 22.16 14.36 36.35
CA LYS A 564 22.43 15.62 35.64
C LYS A 564 23.53 15.47 34.60
N GLY A 565 23.25 15.79 33.34
CA GLY A 565 24.22 15.65 32.25
C GLY A 565 24.91 14.28 32.25
N ASN A 566 26.23 14.24 32.11
CA ASN A 566 26.98 12.99 31.96
C ASN A 566 27.22 12.23 33.29
N ASP A 567 26.50 12.55 34.37
CA ASP A 567 26.57 11.78 35.63
C ASP A 567 26.09 10.34 35.46
N ILE A 568 25.11 10.10 34.58
CA ILE A 568 24.58 8.79 34.19
C ILE A 568 24.33 8.80 32.68
N LEU A 569 24.83 7.78 31.98
CA LEU A 569 24.66 7.60 30.53
C LEU A 569 23.93 6.31 30.14
N TYR A 570 23.94 5.27 30.99
CA TYR A 570 23.44 3.94 30.63
C TYR A 570 22.47 3.36 31.67
N PRO A 571 21.52 2.49 31.27
CA PRO A 571 20.41 2.05 32.13
C PRO A 571 20.82 1.14 33.30
N TRP A 572 22.04 0.59 33.30
CA TRP A 572 22.60 -0.29 34.35
C TRP A 572 23.43 0.47 35.41
N TYR A 573 23.08 1.74 35.70
CA TYR A 573 23.79 2.61 36.65
C TYR A 573 23.69 2.21 38.13
N ARG A 574 22.88 1.20 38.47
CA ARG A 574 22.69 0.68 39.84
C ARG A 574 23.97 0.45 40.61
N SER A 575 25.05 0.05 39.94
CA SER A 575 26.41 0.13 40.50
C SER A 575 27.10 1.36 39.93
N PHE A 576 27.54 2.26 40.82
CA PHE A 576 28.12 3.56 40.46
C PHE A 576 29.31 3.45 39.49
N ASN A 577 30.02 2.31 39.49
CA ASN A 577 31.18 2.06 38.63
C ASN A 577 30.82 1.76 37.16
N TYR A 578 29.54 1.47 36.84
CA TYR A 578 29.07 1.07 35.50
C TYR A 578 28.12 2.07 34.83
N ARG A 579 27.62 3.08 35.55
CA ARG A 579 26.69 4.11 35.05
C ARG A 579 27.08 4.80 33.73
N ASN A 580 28.39 4.83 33.45
CA ASN A 580 29.02 5.46 32.27
C ASN A 580 29.93 4.47 31.51
N LYS A 581 29.67 3.15 31.56
CA LYS A 581 30.45 2.12 30.85
C LYS A 581 29.53 1.16 30.10
N VAL A 582 29.92 0.76 28.88
CA VAL A 582 29.25 -0.32 28.12
C VAL A 582 29.82 -1.72 28.35
N LEU A 583 30.96 -1.84 29.04
CA LEU A 583 31.58 -3.13 29.36
C LEU A 583 31.54 -3.42 30.86
N ASN A 584 31.28 -4.68 31.22
CA ASN A 584 31.36 -5.16 32.61
C ASN A 584 32.81 -5.49 33.05
N SER A 585 32.99 -5.97 34.28
CA SER A 585 34.31 -6.35 34.83
C SER A 585 35.10 -7.37 33.99
N ARG A 586 34.41 -8.15 33.16
CA ARG A 586 34.98 -9.22 32.31
C ARG A 586 35.22 -8.79 30.86
N GLY A 587 34.89 -7.54 30.52
CA GLY A 587 34.94 -7.04 29.15
C GLY A 587 33.76 -7.48 28.27
N CYS A 588 32.67 -8.00 28.85
CA CYS A 588 31.46 -8.30 28.10
C CYS A 588 30.65 -7.03 27.89
N SER A 589 30.13 -6.84 26.66
CA SER A 589 29.19 -5.76 26.37
C SER A 589 27.89 -5.92 27.16
N LEU A 590 27.32 -4.77 27.54
CA LEU A 590 26.05 -4.62 28.24
C LEU A 590 24.89 -4.23 27.30
N GLY A 591 25.18 -4.00 26.01
CA GLY A 591 24.21 -3.80 24.94
C GLY A 591 24.81 -4.11 23.56
N ASN A 592 24.02 -4.02 22.50
CA ASN A 592 24.45 -4.22 21.11
C ASN A 592 24.80 -2.86 20.47
N PHE A 593 26.08 -2.67 20.10
CA PHE A 593 26.64 -1.38 19.70
C PHE A 593 27.75 -1.52 18.66
N LYS A 594 28.01 -0.44 17.91
CA LYS A 594 29.18 -0.35 17.03
C LYS A 594 30.44 -0.08 17.83
N PHE A 595 31.16 -1.13 18.21
CA PHE A 595 32.47 -1.01 18.84
C PHE A 595 33.59 -0.70 17.83
N PRO A 596 34.66 0.01 18.26
CA PRO A 596 35.90 0.14 17.48
C PRO A 596 36.56 -1.21 17.16
N ASP A 597 37.24 -1.31 16.02
CA ASP A 597 37.87 -2.56 15.54
C ASP A 597 38.95 -3.13 16.46
N ASP A 598 39.56 -2.30 17.33
CA ASP A 598 40.59 -2.71 18.30
C ASP A 598 40.01 -3.19 19.64
N GLN A 599 38.72 -2.99 19.88
CA GLN A 599 38.03 -3.47 21.08
C GLN A 599 37.96 -5.00 21.07
N LYS A 600 38.46 -5.62 22.14
CA LYS A 600 38.46 -7.09 22.27
C LYS A 600 37.12 -7.62 22.79
N PRO A 601 36.65 -8.77 22.29
CA PRO A 601 35.46 -9.45 22.81
C PRO A 601 35.70 -10.10 24.17
N CYS A 602 34.61 -10.45 24.85
CA CYS A 602 34.64 -10.98 26.21
C CYS A 602 35.33 -12.35 26.32
N LEU A 603 36.27 -12.49 27.26
CA LEU A 603 36.88 -13.76 27.60
C LEU A 603 35.95 -14.58 28.51
N PRO A 604 35.81 -15.91 28.33
CA PRO A 604 36.58 -16.80 27.45
C PRO A 604 35.86 -17.18 26.15
N ALA A 605 34.85 -16.41 25.71
CA ALA A 605 33.98 -16.84 24.63
C ALA A 605 34.59 -16.59 23.23
N LYS A 606 34.47 -17.57 22.33
CA LYS A 606 34.74 -17.41 20.89
C LYS A 606 33.61 -16.63 20.21
N MET A 607 33.41 -15.37 20.61
CA MET A 607 32.38 -14.50 20.04
C MET A 607 32.80 -13.97 18.67
N ILE A 608 31.82 -13.71 17.81
CA ILE A 608 32.03 -13.22 16.44
C ILE A 608 32.31 -11.71 16.41
N SER A 609 31.86 -10.98 17.44
CA SER A 609 32.07 -9.55 17.68
C SER A 609 32.19 -9.28 19.19
N VAL A 610 32.38 -8.01 19.57
CA VAL A 610 32.52 -7.58 20.98
C VAL A 610 31.27 -7.83 21.82
N ASP A 611 30.10 -7.62 21.23
CA ASP A 611 28.78 -7.77 21.85
C ASP A 611 28.11 -9.12 21.53
N GLY A 612 28.63 -9.84 20.53
CA GLY A 612 28.18 -11.16 20.12
C GLY A 612 27.37 -11.20 18.84
N PHE A 613 27.01 -10.05 18.26
CA PHE A 613 26.19 -9.94 17.06
C PHE A 613 26.89 -9.11 15.97
N VAL A 614 26.63 -9.43 14.70
CA VAL A 614 27.18 -8.68 13.55
C VAL A 614 26.29 -7.47 13.20
N MET A 615 25.01 -7.53 13.59
CA MET A 615 23.99 -6.49 13.41
C MET A 615 22.99 -6.62 14.58
N MET A 616 21.68 -6.42 14.35
CA MET A 616 20.62 -6.66 15.33
C MET A 616 20.73 -8.03 16.02
N SER A 617 20.44 -8.07 17.32
CA SER A 617 20.20 -9.29 18.09
C SER A 617 18.71 -9.64 18.11
N MET A 618 18.38 -10.84 18.56
CA MET A 618 17.02 -11.08 19.07
C MET A 618 16.76 -10.17 20.27
N VAL A 619 15.48 -9.81 20.50
CA VAL A 619 15.09 -9.08 21.69
C VAL A 619 15.36 -9.91 22.96
N GLN A 620 15.62 -9.21 24.06
CA GLN A 620 15.96 -9.77 25.37
C GLN A 620 17.31 -10.51 25.39
N ALA A 621 18.26 -10.10 24.54
CA ALA A 621 19.62 -10.65 24.53
C ALA A 621 20.47 -10.13 25.70
N TYR A 622 20.20 -8.92 26.19
CA TYR A 622 20.91 -8.28 27.30
C TYR A 622 20.05 -8.24 28.58
N PHE A 623 20.63 -7.78 29.68
CA PHE A 623 19.88 -7.62 30.93
C PHE A 623 18.92 -6.43 30.85
N PRO A 624 17.73 -6.52 31.45
CA PRO A 624 16.79 -5.40 31.49
C PRO A 624 17.23 -4.34 32.51
N ASN A 625 16.69 -3.14 32.39
CA ASN A 625 16.72 -2.13 33.44
C ASN A 625 15.77 -2.47 34.60
N ASP A 626 15.76 -1.66 35.67
CA ASP A 626 15.07 -2.00 36.92
C ASP A 626 13.54 -2.10 36.83
N ILE A 627 12.90 -1.49 35.83
CA ILE A 627 11.46 -1.65 35.56
C ILE A 627 11.16 -2.81 34.60
N GLY A 628 12.18 -3.53 34.12
CA GLY A 628 12.04 -4.71 33.28
C GLY A 628 11.99 -4.42 31.78
N LEU A 629 12.56 -3.29 31.32
CA LEU A 629 12.72 -3.00 29.89
C LEU A 629 14.09 -3.48 29.40
N TYR A 630 14.07 -4.28 28.33
CA TYR A 630 15.23 -4.81 27.62
C TYR A 630 15.62 -3.91 26.47
N ASP A 631 16.90 -3.93 26.09
CA ASP A 631 17.43 -3.39 24.83
C ASP A 631 17.15 -1.89 24.57
N VAL A 632 16.73 -1.13 25.60
CA VAL A 632 16.40 0.31 25.49
C VAL A 632 17.62 1.17 25.13
N VAL A 633 18.84 0.64 25.21
CA VAL A 633 20.04 1.35 24.75
C VAL A 633 20.88 0.35 23.96
N GLY A 634 21.07 0.63 22.67
CA GLY A 634 21.65 -0.28 21.70
C GLY A 634 20.61 -1.07 20.91
N ASN A 635 21.05 -2.14 20.26
CA ASN A 635 20.27 -2.99 19.34
C ASN A 635 19.67 -2.20 18.16
N VAL A 636 18.50 -1.57 18.28
CA VAL A 636 17.94 -0.68 17.25
C VAL A 636 17.48 0.64 17.87
N SER A 637 17.68 1.74 17.14
CA SER A 637 17.25 3.05 17.63
C SER A 637 15.73 3.17 17.51
N GLU A 638 15.07 3.59 18.56
CA GLU A 638 13.60 3.53 18.65
C GLU A 638 12.96 4.84 18.21
N MET A 639 12.06 4.80 17.22
CA MET A 639 11.29 5.97 16.78
C MET A 639 10.48 6.59 17.93
N THR A 640 10.49 7.92 18.01
CA THR A 640 9.66 8.72 18.91
C THR A 640 8.45 9.29 18.17
N GLU A 641 7.53 9.97 18.88
CA GLU A 641 6.40 10.69 18.26
C GLU A 641 6.84 11.91 17.41
N GLU A 642 8.09 12.35 17.54
CA GLU A 642 8.70 13.34 16.65
C GLU A 642 9.24 12.63 15.39
N LYS A 643 8.56 12.80 14.24
CA LYS A 643 8.99 12.19 12.98
C LYS A 643 10.45 12.55 12.64
N GLY A 644 11.25 11.51 12.36
CA GLY A 644 12.68 11.65 12.06
C GLY A 644 13.58 11.73 13.30
N LYS A 645 13.02 11.61 14.51
CA LYS A 645 13.76 11.48 15.78
C LYS A 645 13.62 10.07 16.34
N SER A 646 14.74 9.44 16.65
CA SER A 646 14.81 8.15 17.36
C SER A 646 15.77 8.24 18.54
N CYS A 647 15.68 7.31 19.48
CA CYS A 647 16.49 7.33 20.70
C CYS A 647 17.32 6.06 20.89
N GLY A 648 18.25 6.10 21.85
CA GLY A 648 18.98 4.92 22.38
C GLY A 648 20.15 4.38 21.56
N GLY A 649 20.37 4.87 20.34
CA GLY A 649 21.39 4.30 19.44
C GLY A 649 21.06 2.88 18.97
N SER A 650 22.02 2.16 18.40
CA SER A 650 21.80 0.86 17.75
C SER A 650 23.10 0.08 17.55
N TRP A 651 23.01 -1.12 16.97
CA TRP A 651 24.14 -1.92 16.48
C TRP A 651 25.08 -1.17 15.51
N ASN A 652 24.63 -0.09 14.87
CA ASN A 652 25.43 0.72 13.94
C ASN A 652 25.78 2.13 14.49
N HIS A 653 25.44 2.44 15.74
CA HIS A 653 25.87 3.65 16.45
C HIS A 653 26.94 3.30 17.48
N VAL A 654 27.89 4.21 17.71
CA VAL A 654 28.92 3.99 18.76
C VAL A 654 28.30 4.14 20.16
N PRO A 655 28.93 3.61 21.24
CA PRO A 655 28.46 3.77 22.61
C PRO A 655 28.12 5.22 23.00
N GLU A 656 28.94 6.20 22.60
CA GLU A 656 28.74 7.63 22.88
C GLU A 656 27.49 8.20 22.20
N GLU A 657 27.08 7.61 21.07
CA GLU A 657 25.83 7.92 20.35
C GLU A 657 24.64 7.11 20.87
N SER A 658 24.86 6.17 21.81
CA SER A 658 23.91 5.16 22.27
C SER A 658 23.75 5.22 23.80
N THR A 659 23.03 6.20 24.30
CA THR A 659 22.87 6.49 25.74
C THR A 659 21.40 6.72 26.09
N ILE A 660 21.07 6.77 27.39
CA ILE A 660 19.74 7.19 27.88
C ILE A 660 19.37 8.65 27.52
N ARG A 661 20.28 9.39 26.88
CA ARG A 661 20.12 10.78 26.43
C ARG A 661 20.09 10.94 24.93
N SER A 662 20.52 9.92 24.19
CA SER A 662 20.74 10.01 22.75
C SER A 662 19.45 10.27 21.99
N VAL A 663 19.50 11.26 21.11
CA VAL A 663 18.47 11.53 20.11
C VAL A 663 19.16 11.49 18.74
N ASN A 664 18.98 10.40 18.03
CA ASN A 664 19.48 10.15 16.69
C ASN A 664 18.47 10.73 15.67
N ASN A 665 18.92 10.98 14.44
CA ASN A 665 18.04 11.43 13.34
C ASN A 665 17.95 10.33 12.28
N TYR A 666 16.79 10.19 11.65
CA TYR A 666 16.60 9.36 10.46
C TYR A 666 15.71 10.08 9.44
N ASP A 667 15.96 9.84 8.14
CA ASP A 667 15.21 10.46 7.03
C ASP A 667 14.26 9.49 6.32
N ARG A 668 14.50 8.18 6.47
CA ARG A 668 13.84 7.08 5.74
C ARG A 668 13.87 5.77 6.55
N PRO A 669 13.22 4.69 6.07
CA PRO A 669 13.37 3.34 6.63
C PRO A 669 14.83 2.84 6.64
N ASP A 670 15.28 2.32 7.79
CA ASP A 670 16.67 1.89 7.99
C ASP A 670 16.78 0.62 8.86
N PRO A 671 17.77 -0.29 8.62
CA PRO A 671 17.96 -1.50 9.43
C PRO A 671 18.47 -1.23 10.85
N ALA A 672 18.91 -0.01 11.15
CA ALA A 672 19.36 0.41 12.47
C ALA A 672 18.25 1.12 13.27
N VAL A 673 17.05 1.30 12.70
CA VAL A 673 15.92 2.02 13.30
C VAL A 673 14.69 1.11 13.38
N GLY A 674 14.20 0.89 14.60
CA GLY A 674 12.96 0.19 14.91
C GLY A 674 12.06 1.06 15.80
N PHE A 675 11.19 0.44 16.60
CA PHE A 675 10.32 1.20 17.52
C PHE A 675 9.84 0.34 18.69
N ARG A 676 9.43 1.01 19.76
CA ARG A 676 8.80 0.42 20.95
C ARG A 676 7.46 1.10 21.18
N VAL A 677 6.43 0.33 21.52
CA VAL A 677 5.12 0.88 21.82
C VAL A 677 5.04 1.34 23.27
N PHE A 678 4.52 2.54 23.48
CA PHE A 678 4.08 3.03 24.78
C PHE A 678 2.56 2.95 24.85
N MET A 679 2.04 2.62 26.04
CA MET A 679 0.61 2.53 26.32
C MET A 679 0.24 3.52 27.42
N GLU A 680 -0.65 4.42 27.09
CA GLU A 680 -1.25 5.37 28.01
C GLU A 680 -2.63 4.87 28.44
N VAL A 681 -2.81 4.63 29.74
CA VAL A 681 -4.11 4.21 30.29
C VAL A 681 -4.99 5.45 30.48
N LEU A 682 -6.08 5.53 29.71
CA LEU A 682 -7.02 6.66 29.74
C LEU A 682 -8.16 6.41 30.73
N GLU A 683 -8.63 5.15 30.82
CA GLU A 683 -9.68 4.73 31.74
C GLU A 683 -9.31 3.32 32.28
N GLN A 684 -9.29 3.17 33.61
CA GLN A 684 -9.06 1.88 34.29
C GLN A 684 -10.32 1.02 34.25
#